data_AF-A0A0S6W9X6-F1
#
_entry.id   AF-A0A0S6W9X6-F1
#
_cell.length_a   1.000
_cell.length_b   1.000
_cell.length_c   1.000
_cell.angle_alpha   90.00
_cell.angle_beta   90.00
_cell.angle_gamma   90.00
#
_symmetry.space_group_name_H-M   'P 1'
#
loop_
_entity.id
_entity.type
_entity.pdbx_description
1 polymer ?
#
loop_
_entity_poly.entity_id
_entity_poly.type
_entity_poly.pdbx_seq_one_letter_code
_entity_poly.pdbx_strand_id
1 'polypeptide(L)'
;MSWLLTLSFSEKKPVFEKIINKRGLTASQKKRFMTLSVLLLAMIISFLYGFKHILLLYDRDWQIQDTVFFTSFEAWDVDHYLAQIKEVSEGNYLLSNAYLAEYKQTKRSPWPLFPNLLMAFTGKLLHLKVQHLAVLMDFLLPPLIFLLVYRLLSAVSSGTYTAMLGAFILVAIPHITRIDILAYIGVDLLQKGFVPPVLGEAHCYYCFSGTNNPQLTYNFLLAALFFYAKGLITLKHRYWLFAALFGVLTSYSYVYFSSYLYAFLAVSALGFWWLRDTERFRRSLILLGGILLCSIPFWLPLLNFSGEEMGQMAFMQKTHRPIFSYSFINTHIREQILFTVFLCALILFGIRKGTLRKIPGMLAFSLLFSGLVCLEQQIITGISVQPWHYDAYVNPQAAIFALTVLAMELLPKLSLQMLPIRSVLRYGGIGVIGTSLCLNPGFIAAYLSSDGILTPAFKSFLWVAHVGGLLLGMSLFCVHVLLSSRFSHSIYRLGWYLKTIFHPLFHPNAGKILWLFVILSITYDVGLRQYTYYYQELKPKFAYLQQLAPALNWLNKHTPPESVVFGSPDHTSTNSIIPIYTHNNVYVTFHSQFYTFPSLNQISDRLYIAMYVMGIRTQQEFDEYLKDHWFEEGIFADYQQRFSRDVYSELTTYQVDYLLYGPRERKNFGFDPEEAYPFLEKQYDDGVVKIFRVL
;
A
#
# COMPACT_ATOMS: atom_id res chain seq x y z
N MET A 1 9.94 -13.73 20.08
CA MET A 1 9.29 -12.56 20.70
C MET A 1 10.13 -11.86 21.79
N SER A 2 10.79 -12.56 22.73
CA SER A 2 11.55 -11.88 23.81
C SER A 2 12.70 -10.98 23.31
N TRP A 3 13.33 -11.33 22.18
CA TRP A 3 14.36 -10.51 21.54
C TRP A 3 13.80 -9.22 20.89
N LEU A 4 12.55 -9.25 20.39
CA LEU A 4 11.84 -8.03 19.93
C LEU A 4 11.55 -7.06 21.09
N LEU A 5 11.55 -7.53 22.34
CA LEU A 5 11.26 -6.74 23.54
C LEU A 5 12.51 -6.34 24.33
N THR A 6 13.68 -6.92 24.05
CA THR A 6 14.90 -6.56 24.77
C THR A 6 15.50 -5.26 24.21
N LEU A 7 15.36 -4.16 24.97
CA LEU A 7 15.98 -2.87 24.66
C LEU A 7 17.36 -2.79 25.34
N SER A 8 18.42 -2.65 24.55
CA SER A 8 19.79 -2.35 24.98
C SER A 8 20.12 -0.94 24.49
N PHE A 9 20.18 0.03 25.40
CA PHE A 9 20.45 1.44 25.06
C PHE A 9 21.97 1.68 24.96
N SER A 10 22.40 2.43 23.93
CA SER A 10 23.77 2.95 23.88
C SER A 10 23.83 4.29 24.63
N GLU A 11 24.82 4.46 25.50
CA GLU A 11 24.95 5.57 26.46
C GLU A 11 25.35 6.92 25.85
N LYS A 12 24.58 7.46 24.91
CA LYS A 12 24.72 8.88 24.51
C LYS A 12 23.51 9.66 24.98
N LYS A 13 23.68 10.41 26.08
CA LYS A 13 22.61 11.10 26.82
C LYS A 13 22.04 12.30 26.05
N PRO A 14 20.80 12.25 25.53
CA PRO A 14 20.16 13.39 24.87
C PRO A 14 19.48 14.33 25.88
N VAL A 15 19.18 15.56 25.46
CA VAL A 15 18.52 16.64 26.25
C VAL A 15 17.24 16.18 26.96
N PHE A 16 16.54 15.17 26.43
CA PHE A 16 15.32 14.61 27.03
C PHE A 16 15.58 13.87 28.35
N GLU A 17 16.75 13.23 28.53
CA GLU A 17 17.10 12.56 29.78
C GLU A 17 17.27 13.53 30.95
N LYS A 18 17.70 14.77 30.70
CA LYS A 18 17.76 15.81 31.74
C LYS A 18 16.39 16.14 32.31
N ILE A 19 15.31 16.05 31.51
CA ILE A 19 13.95 16.38 31.97
C ILE A 19 13.33 15.21 32.74
N ILE A 20 13.60 13.97 32.34
CA ILE A 20 13.10 12.80 33.08
C ILE A 20 13.91 12.57 34.36
N ASN A 21 15.22 12.85 34.36
CA ASN A 21 16.05 12.80 35.57
C ASN A 21 15.54 13.76 36.66
N LYS A 22 14.87 14.86 36.30
CA LYS A 22 14.22 15.76 37.28
C LYS A 22 13.06 15.11 38.05
N ARG A 23 12.52 13.97 37.60
CA ARG A 23 11.42 13.26 38.29
C ARG A 23 11.88 12.03 39.09
N GLY A 24 13.18 11.79 39.19
CA GLY A 24 13.70 10.64 39.95
C GLY A 24 13.33 9.26 39.38
N LEU A 25 12.84 9.16 38.13
CA LEU A 25 12.55 7.86 37.53
C LEU A 25 13.84 7.07 37.33
N THR A 26 13.86 5.85 37.87
CA THR A 26 14.93 4.88 37.67
C THR A 26 15.07 4.53 36.18
N ALA A 27 16.25 4.10 35.75
CA ALA A 27 16.47 3.65 34.36
C ALA A 27 15.51 2.52 33.95
N SER A 28 15.17 1.63 34.90
CA SER A 28 14.18 0.57 34.72
C SER A 28 12.78 1.12 34.43
N GLN A 29 12.32 2.11 35.20
CA GLN A 29 11.02 2.76 34.97
C GLN A 29 10.96 3.46 33.60
N LYS A 30 12.03 4.13 33.17
CA LYS A 30 12.09 4.76 31.84
C LYS A 30 11.99 3.73 30.71
N LYS A 31 12.72 2.62 30.85
CA LYS A 31 12.68 1.51 29.88
C LYS A 31 11.29 0.90 29.79
N ARG A 32 10.64 0.67 30.94
CA ARG A 32 9.25 0.17 30.99
C ARG A 32 8.29 1.13 30.32
N PHE A 33 8.34 2.42 30.65
CA PHE A 33 7.50 3.45 30.05
C PHE A 33 7.65 3.51 28.52
N MET A 34 8.89 3.47 28.02
CA MET A 34 9.15 3.46 26.58
C MET A 34 8.58 2.21 25.91
N THR A 35 8.79 1.04 26.52
CA THR A 35 8.29 -0.24 25.99
C THR A 35 6.76 -0.20 25.89
N LEU A 36 6.08 0.24 26.95
CA LEU A 36 4.62 0.39 26.95
C LEU A 36 4.13 1.37 25.90
N SER A 37 4.85 2.49 25.70
CA SER A 37 4.48 3.50 24.69
C SER A 37 4.58 2.93 23.27
N VAL A 38 5.65 2.19 22.97
CA VAL A 38 5.83 1.53 21.67
C VAL A 38 4.77 0.46 21.45
N LEU A 39 4.46 -0.35 22.46
CA LEU A 39 3.40 -1.36 22.37
C LEU A 39 2.01 -0.73 22.18
N LEU A 40 1.72 0.38 22.86
CA LEU A 40 0.47 1.11 22.69
C LEU A 40 0.33 1.66 21.27
N LEU A 41 1.38 2.26 20.72
CA LEU A 41 1.37 2.75 19.34
C LEU A 41 1.26 1.61 18.32
N ALA A 42 1.90 0.47 18.58
CA ALA A 42 1.72 -0.72 17.77
C ALA A 42 0.25 -1.18 17.80
N MET A 43 -0.40 -1.24 18.96
CA MET A 43 -1.82 -1.55 19.05
C MET A 43 -2.69 -0.53 18.30
N ILE A 44 -2.39 0.77 18.41
CA ILE A 44 -3.10 1.81 17.64
C ILE A 44 -2.95 1.54 16.14
N ILE A 45 -1.75 1.20 15.66
CA ILE A 45 -1.53 0.84 14.26
C ILE A 45 -2.30 -0.43 13.87
N SER A 46 -2.30 -1.47 14.70
CA SER A 46 -3.11 -2.68 14.49
C SER A 46 -4.59 -2.34 14.29
N PHE A 47 -5.14 -1.51 15.18
CA PHE A 47 -6.52 -1.02 15.04
C PHE A 47 -6.68 -0.15 13.79
N LEU A 48 -5.77 0.78 13.51
CA LEU A 48 -5.89 1.66 12.36
C LEU A 48 -6.02 0.88 11.04
N TYR A 49 -5.39 -0.28 10.89
CA TYR A 49 -5.48 -1.11 9.68
C TYR A 49 -6.61 -2.13 9.73
N GLY A 50 -6.85 -2.75 10.89
CA GLY A 50 -7.86 -3.78 11.04
C GLY A 50 -9.27 -3.27 11.32
N PHE A 51 -9.45 -2.01 11.72
CA PHE A 51 -10.74 -1.46 12.16
C PHE A 51 -11.83 -1.52 11.09
N LYS A 52 -11.46 -1.45 9.80
CA LYS A 52 -12.40 -1.66 8.69
C LYS A 52 -13.14 -2.99 8.76
N HIS A 53 -12.46 -4.05 9.17
CA HIS A 53 -13.06 -5.38 9.33
C HIS A 53 -14.08 -5.40 10.46
N ILE A 54 -13.84 -4.62 11.52
CA ILE A 54 -14.80 -4.48 12.62
C ILE A 54 -16.04 -3.71 12.16
N LEU A 55 -15.88 -2.63 11.40
CA LEU A 55 -17.01 -1.84 10.90
C LEU A 55 -17.97 -2.67 10.04
N LEU A 56 -17.45 -3.58 9.21
CA LEU A 56 -18.31 -4.47 8.41
C LEU A 56 -19.19 -5.38 9.26
N LEU A 57 -18.66 -5.87 10.39
CA LEU A 57 -19.42 -6.75 11.28
C LEU A 57 -20.60 -6.03 11.95
N TYR A 58 -20.58 -4.70 12.03
CA TYR A 58 -21.63 -3.90 12.65
C TYR A 58 -22.72 -3.42 11.68
N ASP A 59 -22.53 -3.53 10.36
CA ASP A 59 -23.58 -3.21 9.40
C ASP A 59 -24.67 -4.29 9.45
N ARG A 60 -25.78 -3.99 10.14
CA ARG A 60 -26.90 -4.92 10.36
C ARG A 60 -27.61 -5.34 9.06
N ASP A 61 -27.46 -4.56 7.99
CA ASP A 61 -28.01 -4.92 6.68
C ASP A 61 -27.21 -6.07 6.06
N TRP A 62 -26.03 -6.39 6.59
CA TRP A 62 -25.19 -7.48 6.12
C TRP A 62 -25.49 -8.71 6.96
N GLN A 63 -26.35 -9.57 6.45
CA GLN A 63 -26.35 -10.97 6.85
C GLN A 63 -25.09 -11.62 6.26
N ILE A 64 -23.93 -11.36 6.86
CA ILE A 64 -22.65 -11.94 6.44
C ILE A 64 -22.83 -13.44 6.47
N GLN A 65 -22.93 -14.06 5.30
CA GLN A 65 -22.88 -15.51 5.22
C GLN A 65 -21.42 -15.91 5.46
N ASP A 66 -21.17 -16.85 6.37
CA ASP A 66 -19.84 -17.40 6.72
C ASP A 66 -19.02 -17.92 5.52
N THR A 67 -19.65 -17.94 4.34
CA THR A 67 -19.18 -18.58 3.11
C THR A 67 -18.54 -17.60 2.15
N VAL A 68 -18.87 -16.30 2.20
CA VAL A 68 -18.16 -15.26 1.42
C VAL A 68 -17.80 -14.12 2.35
N PHE A 69 -16.51 -13.98 2.66
CA PHE A 69 -16.03 -12.90 3.52
C PHE A 69 -14.85 -12.25 2.81
N PHE A 70 -15.08 -11.07 2.26
CA PHE A 70 -14.08 -10.38 1.47
C PHE A 70 -13.24 -9.46 2.36
N THR A 71 -11.92 -9.61 2.26
CA THR A 71 -11.01 -9.21 3.35
C THR A 71 -10.05 -8.10 2.99
N SER A 72 -10.20 -7.49 1.82
CA SER A 72 -9.27 -6.44 1.41
C SER A 72 -9.93 -5.40 0.56
N PHE A 73 -10.14 -4.25 1.16
CA PHE A 73 -10.84 -3.13 0.58
C PHE A 73 -10.05 -2.41 -0.54
N GLU A 74 -8.77 -2.72 -0.74
CA GLU A 74 -7.84 -1.66 -1.19
C GLU A 74 -6.74 -2.08 -2.17
N ALA A 75 -6.52 -3.39 -2.37
CA ALA A 75 -5.49 -3.86 -3.29
C ALA A 75 -6.11 -4.76 -4.36
N TRP A 76 -5.86 -4.39 -5.61
CA TRP A 76 -6.44 -5.01 -6.80
C TRP A 76 -6.08 -6.50 -6.90
N ASP A 77 -4.91 -6.88 -6.38
CA ASP A 77 -4.38 -8.24 -6.50
C ASP A 77 -4.70 -9.15 -5.31
N VAL A 78 -5.53 -8.74 -4.36
CA VAL A 78 -5.75 -9.58 -3.17
C VAL A 78 -6.50 -10.85 -3.51
N ASP A 79 -7.49 -10.80 -4.39
CA ASP A 79 -8.19 -12.02 -4.84
C ASP A 79 -7.20 -13.01 -5.47
N HIS A 80 -6.25 -12.50 -6.27
CA HIS A 80 -5.11 -13.27 -6.77
C HIS A 80 -4.27 -13.92 -5.68
N TYR A 81 -3.89 -13.18 -4.64
CA TYR A 81 -3.14 -13.75 -3.52
C TYR A 81 -3.94 -14.78 -2.71
N LEU A 82 -5.23 -14.54 -2.46
CA LEU A 82 -6.07 -15.45 -1.69
C LEU A 82 -6.31 -16.75 -2.46
N ALA A 83 -6.52 -16.70 -3.78
CA ALA A 83 -6.60 -17.88 -4.63
C ALA A 83 -5.31 -18.71 -4.55
N GLN A 84 -4.14 -18.07 -4.61
CA GLN A 84 -2.86 -18.77 -4.45
C GLN A 84 -2.69 -19.39 -3.05
N ILE A 85 -3.05 -18.66 -1.98
CA ILE A 85 -2.99 -19.19 -0.62
C ILE A 85 -3.93 -20.40 -0.47
N LYS A 86 -5.12 -20.33 -1.07
CA LYS A 86 -6.12 -21.40 -1.05
C LYS A 86 -5.59 -22.66 -1.71
N GLU A 87 -5.06 -22.55 -2.92
CA GLU A 87 -4.42 -23.65 -3.64
C GLU A 87 -3.27 -24.30 -2.86
N VAL A 88 -2.39 -23.48 -2.29
CA VAL A 88 -1.30 -23.99 -1.43
C VAL A 88 -1.86 -24.67 -0.18
N SER A 89 -2.95 -24.14 0.39
CA SER A 89 -3.63 -24.76 1.53
C SER A 89 -4.28 -26.10 1.16
N GLU A 90 -4.48 -26.40 -0.12
CA GLU A 90 -5.00 -27.68 -0.59
C GLU A 90 -3.90 -28.66 -0.99
N GLY A 91 -2.64 -28.23 -0.96
CA GLY A 91 -1.46 -29.06 -1.23
C GLY A 91 -0.75 -28.73 -2.53
N ASN A 92 -1.21 -27.72 -3.28
CA ASN A 92 -0.62 -27.29 -4.53
C ASN A 92 0.58 -26.35 -4.28
N TYR A 93 1.67 -26.89 -3.71
CA TYR A 93 2.84 -26.11 -3.28
C TYR A 93 3.67 -25.53 -4.44
N LEU A 94 3.56 -26.11 -5.64
CA LEU A 94 4.26 -25.68 -6.85
C LEU A 94 3.29 -25.07 -7.87
N LEU A 95 2.35 -24.27 -7.37
CA LEU A 95 1.26 -23.68 -8.14
C LEU A 95 1.77 -22.79 -9.27
N SER A 96 1.41 -23.12 -10.51
CA SER A 96 1.74 -22.27 -11.66
C SER A 96 0.63 -21.30 -12.05
N ASN A 97 -0.63 -21.66 -11.84
CA ASN A 97 -1.78 -20.79 -12.08
C ASN A 97 -2.91 -21.18 -11.11
N ALA A 98 -3.45 -20.22 -10.37
CA ALA A 98 -4.50 -20.48 -9.37
C ALA A 98 -5.93 -20.58 -9.95
N TYR A 99 -6.08 -20.31 -11.25
CA TYR A 99 -7.37 -20.12 -11.89
C TYR A 99 -7.65 -21.15 -12.96
N LEU A 100 -6.66 -21.43 -13.81
CA LEU A 100 -6.84 -22.30 -14.97
C LEU A 100 -6.46 -23.74 -14.65
N ALA A 101 -7.42 -24.66 -14.83
CA ALA A 101 -7.29 -26.08 -14.50
C ALA A 101 -6.05 -26.72 -15.16
N GLU A 102 -5.81 -26.43 -16.43
CA GLU A 102 -4.76 -27.06 -17.24
C GLU A 102 -3.36 -26.63 -16.81
N TYR A 103 -3.25 -25.49 -16.14
CA TYR A 103 -1.99 -24.87 -15.73
C TYR A 103 -1.74 -24.93 -14.23
N LYS A 104 -2.65 -25.50 -13.43
CA LYS A 104 -2.50 -25.57 -11.97
C LYS A 104 -1.21 -26.29 -11.55
N GLN A 105 -0.92 -27.43 -12.19
CA GLN A 105 0.16 -28.35 -11.84
C GLN A 105 1.40 -28.27 -12.76
N THR A 106 1.52 -27.26 -13.62
CA THR A 106 2.74 -27.17 -14.45
C THR A 106 3.96 -26.98 -13.55
N LYS A 107 5.01 -27.80 -13.70
CA LYS A 107 6.19 -27.81 -12.82
C LYS A 107 7.11 -26.58 -12.96
N ARG A 108 6.58 -25.49 -13.51
CA ARG A 108 7.33 -24.30 -13.93
C ARG A 108 6.74 -23.04 -13.32
N SER A 109 6.47 -23.02 -12.01
CA SER A 109 6.05 -21.77 -11.37
C SER A 109 7.28 -20.88 -11.15
N PRO A 110 7.37 -19.72 -11.82
CA PRO A 110 8.45 -18.77 -11.58
C PRO A 110 8.16 -17.83 -10.42
N TRP A 111 6.96 -17.90 -9.83
CA TRP A 111 6.48 -16.88 -8.93
C TRP A 111 7.05 -17.07 -7.52
N PRO A 112 7.36 -15.97 -6.81
CA PRO A 112 7.75 -16.02 -5.42
C PRO A 112 6.55 -16.46 -4.57
N LEU A 113 6.35 -17.77 -4.42
CA LEU A 113 5.25 -18.33 -3.65
C LEU A 113 5.49 -18.25 -2.14
N PHE A 114 6.65 -17.79 -1.66
CA PHE A 114 6.99 -17.86 -0.23
C PHE A 114 5.98 -17.14 0.69
N PRO A 115 5.50 -15.91 0.39
CA PRO A 115 4.43 -15.28 1.17
C PRO A 115 3.18 -16.14 1.23
N ASN A 116 2.77 -16.71 0.09
CA ASN A 116 1.58 -17.56 0.01
C ASN A 116 1.75 -18.87 0.78
N LEU A 117 2.93 -19.50 0.69
CA LEU A 117 3.31 -20.69 1.46
C LEU A 117 3.24 -20.42 2.96
N LEU A 118 3.84 -19.32 3.41
CA LEU A 118 3.85 -18.94 4.81
C LEU A 118 2.44 -18.65 5.31
N MET A 119 1.63 -17.94 4.52
CA MET A 119 0.22 -17.67 4.83
C MET A 119 -0.59 -18.95 4.90
N ALA A 120 -0.56 -19.79 3.88
CA ALA A 120 -1.30 -21.06 3.85
C ALA A 120 -0.94 -21.98 5.02
N PHE A 121 0.36 -22.08 5.35
CA PHE A 121 0.80 -22.84 6.52
C PHE A 121 0.29 -22.24 7.83
N THR A 122 0.31 -20.92 7.96
CA THR A 122 -0.24 -20.21 9.13
C THR A 122 -1.75 -20.44 9.27
N GLY A 123 -2.49 -20.36 8.17
CA GLY A 123 -3.93 -20.67 8.12
C GLY A 123 -4.22 -22.10 8.56
N LYS A 124 -3.47 -23.08 8.03
CA LYS A 124 -3.55 -24.49 8.44
C LYS A 124 -3.28 -24.68 9.93
N LEU A 125 -2.20 -24.08 10.44
CA LEU A 125 -1.80 -24.19 11.85
C LEU A 125 -2.86 -23.60 12.81
N LEU A 126 -3.54 -22.53 12.39
CA LEU A 126 -4.56 -21.86 13.19
C LEU A 126 -5.98 -22.37 12.90
N HIS A 127 -6.15 -23.34 11.99
CA HIS A 127 -7.45 -23.80 11.49
C HIS A 127 -8.34 -22.65 10.97
N LEU A 128 -7.73 -21.67 10.31
CA LEU A 128 -8.42 -20.52 9.74
C LEU A 128 -8.61 -20.70 8.22
N LYS A 129 -9.81 -20.35 7.74
CA LYS A 129 -10.05 -20.14 6.31
C LYS A 129 -9.19 -18.97 5.80
N VAL A 130 -8.86 -18.97 4.51
CA VAL A 130 -7.95 -18.00 3.88
C VAL A 130 -8.41 -16.55 4.10
N GLN A 131 -9.71 -16.30 4.04
CA GLN A 131 -10.31 -15.02 4.38
C GLN A 131 -10.01 -14.59 5.83
N HIS A 132 -10.29 -15.42 6.83
CA HIS A 132 -10.09 -15.06 8.23
C HIS A 132 -8.60 -14.84 8.54
N LEU A 133 -7.73 -15.58 7.86
CA LEU A 133 -6.29 -15.36 7.92
C LEU A 133 -5.91 -13.98 7.39
N ALA A 134 -6.46 -13.55 6.24
CA ALA A 134 -6.20 -12.23 5.69
C ALA A 134 -6.62 -11.11 6.67
N VAL A 135 -7.82 -11.21 7.26
CA VAL A 135 -8.25 -10.27 8.32
C VAL A 135 -7.26 -10.24 9.47
N LEU A 136 -6.87 -11.41 9.98
CA LEU A 136 -5.91 -11.51 11.08
C LEU A 136 -4.59 -10.83 10.74
N MET A 137 -4.11 -10.98 9.50
CA MET A 137 -2.84 -10.37 9.08
C MET A 137 -2.90 -8.85 8.96
N ASP A 138 -4.05 -8.28 8.57
CA ASP A 138 -4.25 -6.83 8.62
C ASP A 138 -4.12 -6.26 10.04
N PHE A 139 -4.42 -7.06 11.08
CA PHE A 139 -4.16 -6.67 12.46
C PHE A 139 -2.71 -6.91 12.90
N LEU A 140 -2.02 -7.91 12.36
CA LEU A 140 -0.71 -8.37 12.87
C LEU A 140 0.50 -7.79 12.13
N LEU A 141 0.43 -7.64 10.81
CA LEU A 141 1.60 -7.24 10.00
C LEU A 141 1.91 -5.75 10.10
N PRO A 142 0.95 -4.81 10.03
CA PRO A 142 1.22 -3.39 10.21
C PRO A 142 1.91 -3.01 11.54
N PRO A 143 1.50 -3.53 12.73
CA PRO A 143 2.24 -3.25 13.95
C PRO A 143 3.64 -3.88 13.95
N LEU A 144 3.83 -5.02 13.29
CA LEU A 144 5.16 -5.61 13.14
C LEU A 144 6.08 -4.72 12.28
N ILE A 145 5.56 -4.16 11.19
CA ILE A 145 6.25 -3.17 10.35
C ILE A 145 6.66 -1.97 11.21
N PHE A 146 5.74 -1.41 12.00
CA PHE A 146 6.05 -0.32 12.93
C PHE A 146 7.17 -0.67 13.90
N LEU A 147 7.12 -1.85 14.52
CA LEU A 147 8.15 -2.30 15.44
C LEU A 147 9.52 -2.44 14.76
N LEU A 148 9.56 -2.98 13.53
CA LEU A 148 10.79 -3.12 12.76
C LEU A 148 11.36 -1.77 12.33
N VAL A 149 10.52 -0.84 11.84
CA VAL A 149 10.94 0.53 11.50
C VAL A 149 11.45 1.25 12.74
N TYR A 150 10.74 1.16 13.87
CA TYR A 150 11.19 1.72 15.15
C TYR A 150 12.56 1.14 15.54
N ARG A 151 12.74 -0.17 15.44
CA ARG A 151 14.00 -0.83 15.77
C ARG A 151 15.12 -0.39 14.83
N LEU A 152 14.86 -0.28 13.52
CA LEU A 152 15.82 0.21 12.53
C LEU A 152 16.23 1.66 12.81
N LEU A 153 15.26 2.56 12.99
CA LEU A 153 15.51 3.95 13.34
C LEU A 153 16.26 4.08 14.67
N SER A 154 15.90 3.29 15.69
CA SER A 154 16.58 3.30 16.99
C SER A 154 18.01 2.72 16.92
N ALA A 155 18.29 1.87 15.93
CA ALA A 155 19.63 1.32 15.73
C ALA A 155 20.58 2.37 15.14
N VAL A 156 20.07 3.24 14.27
CA VAL A 156 20.87 4.25 13.56
C VAL A 156 20.81 5.63 14.21
N SER A 157 19.89 5.88 15.14
CA SER A 157 19.73 7.17 15.80
C SER A 157 20.00 7.12 17.30
N SER A 158 20.27 8.30 17.88
CA SER A 158 20.46 8.46 19.33
C SER A 158 19.15 8.71 20.10
N GLY A 159 18.06 9.01 19.40
CA GLY A 159 16.80 9.47 20.01
C GLY A 159 15.70 8.43 19.93
N THR A 160 15.43 7.72 21.02
CA THR A 160 14.37 6.70 21.06
C THR A 160 12.98 7.26 20.78
N TYR A 161 12.66 8.46 21.28
CA TYR A 161 11.38 9.11 21.02
C TYR A 161 11.22 9.54 19.57
N THR A 162 12.30 10.07 18.97
CA THR A 162 12.27 10.45 17.55
C THR A 162 12.17 9.22 16.67
N ALA A 163 12.77 8.08 17.08
CA ALA A 163 12.64 6.82 16.35
C ALA A 163 11.21 6.28 16.42
N MET A 164 10.58 6.38 17.59
CA MET A 164 9.19 6.00 17.79
C MET A 164 8.25 6.89 16.96
N LEU A 165 8.44 8.22 17.02
CA LEU A 165 7.65 9.16 16.23
C LEU A 165 7.86 8.98 14.74
N GLY A 166 9.10 8.81 14.29
CA GLY A 166 9.43 8.58 12.89
C GLY A 166 8.85 7.27 12.35
N ALA A 167 8.85 6.20 13.16
CA ALA A 167 8.20 4.95 12.81
C ALA A 167 6.68 5.09 12.74
N PHE A 168 6.08 5.82 13.70
CA PHE A 168 4.65 6.09 13.67
C PHE A 168 4.28 6.92 12.44
N ILE A 169 5.04 7.96 12.13
CA ILE A 169 4.87 8.77 10.92
C ILE A 169 4.98 7.88 9.68
N LEU A 170 6.04 7.08 9.53
CA LEU A 170 6.24 6.26 8.33
C LEU A 170 5.09 5.26 8.10
N VAL A 171 4.55 4.66 9.15
CA VAL A 171 3.49 3.65 9.01
C VAL A 171 2.10 4.27 8.98
N ALA A 172 1.80 5.21 9.89
CA ALA A 172 0.47 5.81 10.00
C ALA A 172 0.23 6.98 9.03
N ILE A 173 1.23 7.80 8.69
CA ILE A 173 0.98 8.99 7.86
C ILE A 173 0.61 8.67 6.41
N PRO A 174 1.20 7.68 5.72
CA PRO A 174 0.68 7.29 4.40
C PRO A 174 -0.81 6.93 4.42
N HIS A 175 -1.35 6.44 5.55
CA HIS A 175 -2.78 6.24 5.75
C HIS A 175 -3.56 7.55 5.92
N ILE A 176 -2.91 8.63 6.33
CA ILE A 176 -3.54 9.90 6.70
C ILE A 176 -3.41 10.94 5.58
N THR A 177 -2.23 11.09 4.97
CA THR A 177 -1.91 12.21 4.06
C THR A 177 -2.13 11.91 2.58
N ARG A 178 -2.47 10.69 2.21
CA ARG A 178 -3.05 10.41 0.88
C ARG A 178 -4.55 10.71 0.82
N ILE A 179 -5.13 11.32 1.88
CA ILE A 179 -6.18 12.31 1.64
C ILE A 179 -5.52 13.37 0.80
N ASP A 180 -5.80 13.29 -0.49
CA ASP A 180 -5.53 14.35 -1.41
C ASP A 180 -6.44 15.52 -0.99
N ILE A 181 -6.05 16.25 0.07
CA ILE A 181 -6.80 17.42 0.57
C ILE A 181 -7.00 18.39 -0.61
N LEU A 182 -6.05 18.38 -1.54
CA LEU A 182 -6.11 19.09 -2.81
C LEU A 182 -7.04 18.45 -3.83
N ALA A 183 -7.14 17.12 -3.96
CA ALA A 183 -8.20 16.52 -4.77
C ALA A 183 -9.58 16.55 -4.11
N TYR A 184 -9.72 16.70 -2.79
CA TYR A 184 -11.03 16.88 -2.17
C TYR A 184 -11.52 18.32 -2.35
N ILE A 185 -10.64 19.32 -2.16
CA ILE A 185 -10.89 20.71 -2.59
C ILE A 185 -11.06 20.74 -4.12
N GLY A 186 -10.31 19.91 -4.84
CA GLY A 186 -10.32 19.76 -6.28
C GLY A 186 -11.59 19.11 -6.81
N VAL A 187 -12.19 18.12 -6.13
CA VAL A 187 -13.41 17.41 -6.54
C VAL A 187 -14.62 18.34 -6.42
N ASP A 188 -14.67 19.16 -5.37
CA ASP A 188 -15.70 20.19 -5.24
C ASP A 188 -15.52 21.34 -6.27
N LEU A 189 -14.30 21.54 -6.79
CA LEU A 189 -14.00 22.46 -7.89
C LEU A 189 -14.17 21.82 -9.29
N LEU A 190 -13.95 20.51 -9.41
CA LEU A 190 -14.08 19.67 -10.61
C LEU A 190 -15.54 19.43 -10.95
N GLN A 191 -16.38 19.13 -9.94
CA GLN A 191 -17.83 19.05 -10.10
C GLN A 191 -18.44 20.39 -10.54
N LYS A 192 -17.72 21.51 -10.33
CA LYS A 192 -18.09 22.86 -10.80
C LYS A 192 -17.41 23.26 -12.12
N GLY A 193 -16.69 22.35 -12.78
CA GLY A 193 -16.11 22.54 -14.12
C GLY A 193 -14.86 23.43 -14.19
N PHE A 194 -14.21 23.74 -13.06
CA PHE A 194 -13.09 24.71 -13.03
C PHE A 194 -11.70 24.11 -13.19
N VAL A 195 -11.55 22.80 -13.06
CA VAL A 195 -10.28 22.10 -13.26
C VAL A 195 -10.55 20.97 -14.26
N PRO A 196 -9.73 20.77 -15.30
CA PRO A 196 -9.86 19.56 -16.12
C PRO A 196 -9.66 18.31 -15.25
N PRO A 197 -10.23 17.15 -15.61
CA PRO A 197 -10.17 15.88 -14.86
C PRO A 197 -8.76 15.24 -14.89
N VAL A 198 -7.73 16.04 -14.63
CA VAL A 198 -6.33 15.65 -14.48
C VAL A 198 -6.08 15.05 -13.09
N LEU A 199 -7.01 15.26 -12.15
CA LEU A 199 -7.06 14.46 -10.92
C LEU A 199 -7.76 13.14 -11.27
N GLY A 200 -7.01 12.25 -11.93
CA GLY A 200 -7.43 10.88 -12.16
C GLY A 200 -7.82 10.22 -10.85
N GLU A 201 -8.67 9.19 -10.93
CA GLU A 201 -9.10 8.35 -9.81
C GLU A 201 -7.92 8.13 -8.87
N ALA A 202 -7.92 8.84 -7.74
CA ALA A 202 -6.88 8.72 -6.75
C ALA A 202 -7.11 7.39 -6.05
N HIS A 203 -6.73 6.30 -6.72
CA HIS A 203 -6.68 4.97 -6.16
C HIS A 203 -5.78 5.07 -4.94
N CYS A 204 -6.39 5.20 -3.77
CA CYS A 204 -5.70 5.47 -2.53
C CYS A 204 -5.07 4.16 -2.07
N TYR A 205 -3.94 3.78 -2.70
CA TYR A 205 -3.13 2.64 -2.30
C TYR A 205 -2.57 2.92 -0.92
N TYR A 206 -3.21 2.36 0.09
CA TYR A 206 -2.64 2.25 1.40
C TYR A 206 -1.41 1.35 1.29
N CYS A 207 -0.24 1.93 1.52
CA CYS A 207 1.04 1.29 1.22
C CYS A 207 1.25 -0.04 1.96
N PHE A 208 0.45 -0.34 2.98
CA PHE A 208 0.50 -1.58 3.74
C PHE A 208 -0.89 -2.19 3.95
N SER A 209 -1.83 -2.10 3.01
CA SER A 209 -3.16 -2.73 3.17
C SER A 209 -3.41 -4.01 2.35
N GLY A 210 -2.40 -4.50 1.64
CA GLY A 210 -2.39 -5.83 1.03
C GLY A 210 -1.69 -6.84 1.95
N THR A 211 -2.44 -7.83 2.46
CA THR A 211 -1.99 -8.81 3.46
C THR A 211 -0.74 -9.60 3.05
N ASN A 212 -0.60 -9.94 1.76
CA ASN A 212 0.57 -10.64 1.25
C ASN A 212 1.65 -9.65 0.79
N ASN A 213 1.40 -8.99 -0.33
CA ASN A 213 2.27 -7.95 -0.86
C ASN A 213 1.51 -6.61 -0.83
N PRO A 214 2.12 -5.54 -0.29
CA PRO A 214 3.49 -5.49 0.25
C PRO A 214 3.64 -5.90 1.73
N GLN A 215 2.58 -6.11 2.53
CA GLN A 215 2.70 -6.16 4.00
C GLN A 215 3.71 -7.22 4.51
N LEU A 216 3.53 -8.49 4.15
CA LEU A 216 4.37 -9.57 4.67
C LEU A 216 5.81 -9.44 4.17
N THR A 217 5.96 -9.17 2.88
CA THR A 217 7.28 -9.03 2.23
C THR A 217 8.06 -7.83 2.74
N TYR A 218 7.36 -6.72 3.05
CA TYR A 218 8.00 -5.53 3.61
C TYR A 218 8.60 -5.79 4.99
N ASN A 219 8.00 -6.69 5.79
CA ASN A 219 8.59 -7.12 7.06
C ASN A 219 9.95 -7.81 6.84
N PHE A 220 10.10 -8.63 5.80
CA PHE A 220 11.39 -9.25 5.46
C PHE A 220 12.42 -8.21 5.04
N LEU A 221 12.02 -7.27 4.18
CA LEU A 221 12.90 -6.17 3.76
C LEU A 221 13.38 -5.35 4.98
N LEU A 222 12.47 -4.93 5.85
CA LEU A 222 12.82 -4.16 7.05
C LEU A 222 13.69 -4.95 8.02
N ALA A 223 13.44 -6.25 8.18
CA ALA A 223 14.29 -7.11 8.99
C ALA A 223 15.71 -7.20 8.40
N ALA A 224 15.84 -7.40 7.09
CA ALA A 224 17.13 -7.41 6.39
C ALA A 224 17.88 -6.08 6.61
N LEU A 225 17.20 -4.94 6.41
CA LEU A 225 17.76 -3.61 6.64
C LEU A 225 18.17 -3.37 8.10
N PHE A 226 17.34 -3.80 9.07
CA PHE A 226 17.65 -3.70 10.49
C PHE A 226 18.92 -4.46 10.86
N PHE A 227 18.99 -5.73 10.43
CA PHE A 227 20.14 -6.59 10.72
C PHE A 227 21.40 -6.12 10.00
N TYR A 228 21.26 -5.63 8.76
CA TYR A 228 22.35 -5.00 8.03
C TYR A 228 22.90 -3.77 8.79
N ALA A 229 22.02 -2.86 9.23
CA ALA A 229 22.42 -1.69 10.02
C ALA A 229 23.14 -2.09 11.33
N LYS A 230 22.66 -3.12 12.04
CA LYS A 230 23.35 -3.67 13.22
C LYS A 230 24.69 -4.32 12.87
N GLY A 231 24.77 -5.00 11.73
CA GLY A 231 26.00 -5.57 11.18
C GLY A 231 27.05 -4.49 10.91
N LEU A 232 26.66 -3.37 10.31
CA LEU A 232 27.54 -2.23 10.06
C LEU A 232 28.05 -1.56 11.35
N ILE A 233 27.19 -1.45 12.37
CA ILE A 233 27.54 -0.79 13.64
C ILE A 233 28.44 -1.68 14.50
N THR A 234 28.12 -2.97 14.60
CA THR A 234 28.76 -3.86 15.59
C THR A 234 29.79 -4.81 14.99
N LEU A 235 29.80 -4.99 13.67
CA LEU A 235 30.64 -5.94 12.93
C LEU A 235 30.50 -7.41 13.39
N LYS A 236 29.49 -7.75 14.20
CA LYS A 236 29.24 -9.13 14.66
C LYS A 236 28.62 -9.97 13.54
N HIS A 237 29.24 -11.12 13.24
CA HIS A 237 28.84 -12.01 12.14
C HIS A 237 27.36 -12.42 12.17
N ARG A 238 26.79 -12.67 13.36
CA ARG A 238 25.37 -13.07 13.50
C ARG A 238 24.38 -12.11 12.84
N TYR A 239 24.66 -10.81 12.86
CA TYR A 239 23.76 -9.83 12.25
C TYR A 239 23.86 -9.83 10.72
N TRP A 240 25.04 -10.12 10.18
CA TRP A 240 25.21 -10.34 8.74
C TRP A 240 24.50 -11.61 8.28
N LEU A 241 24.55 -12.68 9.08
CA LEU A 241 23.80 -13.91 8.81
C LEU A 241 22.29 -13.69 8.81
N PHE A 242 21.75 -12.96 9.80
CA PHE A 242 20.32 -12.63 9.80
C PHE A 242 19.95 -11.69 8.66
N ALA A 243 20.81 -10.71 8.31
CA ALA A 243 20.59 -9.87 7.14
C ALA A 243 20.55 -10.70 5.85
N ALA A 244 21.43 -11.70 5.71
CA ALA A 244 21.43 -12.62 4.58
C ALA A 244 20.15 -13.45 4.54
N LEU A 245 19.76 -14.07 5.67
CA LEU A 245 18.53 -14.86 5.78
C LEU A 245 17.31 -14.05 5.34
N PHE A 246 17.09 -12.88 5.93
CA PHE A 246 15.94 -12.05 5.57
C PHE A 246 16.05 -11.47 4.17
N GLY A 247 17.26 -11.17 3.69
CA GLY A 247 17.48 -10.72 2.31
C GLY A 247 17.12 -11.80 1.28
N VAL A 248 17.45 -13.06 1.55
CA VAL A 248 17.02 -14.20 0.74
C VAL A 248 15.50 -14.35 0.80
N LEU A 249 14.89 -14.26 1.98
CA LEU A 249 13.42 -14.30 2.09
C LEU A 249 12.74 -13.17 1.29
N THR A 250 13.32 -11.96 1.27
CA THR A 250 12.86 -10.85 0.42
C THR A 250 12.92 -11.20 -1.07
N SER A 251 13.98 -11.89 -1.51
CA SER A 251 14.12 -12.36 -2.90
C SER A 251 13.05 -13.36 -3.31
N TYR A 252 12.68 -14.28 -2.43
CA TYR A 252 11.65 -15.29 -2.69
C TYR A 252 10.22 -14.79 -2.44
N SER A 253 10.02 -13.50 -2.16
CA SER A 253 8.70 -12.95 -1.82
C SER A 253 8.19 -11.87 -2.76
N TYR A 254 9.02 -10.91 -3.17
CA TYR A 254 8.57 -9.85 -4.06
C TYR A 254 9.71 -9.24 -4.86
N VAL A 255 9.57 -9.25 -6.19
CA VAL A 255 10.64 -8.84 -7.11
C VAL A 255 11.11 -7.40 -6.85
N TYR A 256 10.17 -6.46 -6.64
CA TYR A 256 10.47 -5.05 -6.43
C TYR A 256 11.22 -4.77 -5.13
N PHE A 257 10.93 -5.50 -4.06
CA PHE A 257 11.68 -5.33 -2.81
C PHE A 257 13.05 -6.01 -2.88
N SER A 258 13.16 -7.09 -3.65
CA SER A 258 14.43 -7.79 -3.86
C SER A 258 15.41 -6.97 -4.70
N SER A 259 14.97 -6.42 -5.83
CA SER A 259 15.79 -5.57 -6.69
C SER A 259 16.21 -4.30 -5.96
N TYR A 260 15.30 -3.70 -5.19
CA TYR A 260 15.62 -2.57 -4.33
C TYR A 260 16.66 -2.91 -3.26
N LEU A 261 16.52 -4.07 -2.60
CA LEU A 261 17.51 -4.52 -1.62
C LEU A 261 18.89 -4.72 -2.26
N TYR A 262 18.96 -5.29 -3.47
CA TYR A 262 20.23 -5.46 -4.18
C TYR A 262 20.86 -4.11 -4.54
N ALA A 263 20.09 -3.18 -5.10
CA ALA A 263 20.53 -1.82 -5.37
C ALA A 263 21.04 -1.14 -4.09
N PHE A 264 20.29 -1.27 -2.99
CA PHE A 264 20.67 -0.76 -1.68
C PHE A 264 22.00 -1.30 -1.17
N LEU A 265 22.20 -2.61 -1.22
CA LEU A 265 23.45 -3.22 -0.78
C LEU A 265 24.62 -2.85 -1.69
N ALA A 266 24.40 -2.77 -3.01
CA ALA A 266 25.42 -2.36 -3.97
C ALA A 266 25.84 -0.90 -3.77
N VAL A 267 24.88 0.03 -3.68
CA VAL A 267 25.12 1.45 -3.42
C VAL A 267 25.80 1.64 -2.07
N SER A 268 25.37 0.91 -1.04
CA SER A 268 25.98 0.98 0.28
C SER A 268 27.42 0.47 0.28
N ALA A 269 27.70 -0.64 -0.42
CA ALA A 269 29.06 -1.15 -0.60
C ALA A 269 29.94 -0.12 -1.31
N LEU A 270 29.50 0.42 -2.44
CA LEU A 270 30.22 1.48 -3.18
C LEU A 270 30.45 2.72 -2.31
N GLY A 271 29.47 3.09 -1.49
CA GLY A 271 29.58 4.17 -0.51
C GLY A 271 30.70 3.91 0.51
N PHE A 272 30.78 2.70 1.08
CA PHE A 272 31.88 2.34 2.00
C PHE A 272 33.23 2.23 1.30
N TRP A 273 33.27 1.78 0.05
CA TRP A 273 34.50 1.81 -0.76
C TRP A 273 35.00 3.25 -0.97
N TRP A 274 34.10 4.19 -1.32
CA TRP A 274 34.44 5.61 -1.44
C TRP A 274 34.94 6.18 -0.10
N LEU A 275 34.31 5.81 1.02
CA LEU A 275 34.77 6.20 2.36
C LEU A 275 36.07 5.49 2.80
N ARG A 276 36.63 4.60 1.98
CA ARG A 276 37.80 3.76 2.28
C ARG A 276 37.62 2.86 3.50
N ASP A 277 36.38 2.48 3.81
CA ASP A 277 36.04 1.53 4.87
C ASP A 277 36.01 0.11 4.30
N THR A 278 37.21 -0.48 4.15
CA THR A 278 37.41 -1.75 3.47
C THR A 278 36.66 -2.92 4.11
N GLU A 279 36.53 -2.92 5.44
CA GLU A 279 35.85 -4.00 6.15
C GLU A 279 34.33 -3.95 5.96
N ARG A 280 33.71 -2.77 6.04
CA ARG A 280 32.27 -2.63 5.75
C ARG A 280 31.98 -2.89 4.28
N PHE A 281 32.82 -2.38 3.37
CA PHE A 281 32.72 -2.66 1.94
C PHE A 281 32.73 -4.17 1.65
N ARG A 282 33.75 -4.89 2.13
CA ARG A 282 33.90 -6.34 1.92
C ARG A 282 32.70 -7.12 2.44
N ARG A 283 32.20 -6.80 3.64
CA ARG A 283 31.05 -7.48 4.23
C ARG A 283 29.75 -7.21 3.49
N SER A 284 29.53 -5.98 3.05
CA SER A 284 28.37 -5.63 2.23
C SER A 284 28.41 -6.36 0.88
N LEU A 285 29.58 -6.49 0.27
CA LEU A 285 29.76 -7.24 -0.98
C LEU A 285 29.53 -8.74 -0.79
N ILE A 286 30.07 -9.34 0.28
CA ILE A 286 29.82 -10.76 0.62
C ILE A 286 28.33 -10.99 0.88
N LEU A 287 27.67 -10.09 1.61
CA LEU A 287 26.23 -10.17 1.86
C LEU A 287 25.43 -10.11 0.56
N LEU A 288 25.72 -9.14 -0.31
CA LEU A 288 25.08 -9.01 -1.62
C LEU A 288 25.29 -10.27 -2.48
N GLY A 289 26.53 -10.73 -2.61
CA GLY A 289 26.86 -11.93 -3.37
C GLY A 289 26.21 -13.19 -2.79
N GLY A 290 26.16 -13.32 -1.47
CA GLY A 290 25.51 -14.43 -0.78
C GLY A 290 24.00 -14.46 -1.01
N ILE A 291 23.33 -13.30 -0.93
CA ILE A 291 21.90 -13.19 -1.24
C ILE A 291 21.66 -13.54 -2.72
N LEU A 292 22.38 -12.90 -3.66
CA LEU A 292 22.21 -13.16 -5.09
C LEU A 292 22.40 -14.63 -5.44
N LEU A 293 23.43 -15.28 -4.89
CA LEU A 293 23.71 -16.71 -5.08
C LEU A 293 22.55 -17.59 -4.58
N CYS A 294 22.03 -17.31 -3.38
CA CYS A 294 20.92 -18.07 -2.81
C CYS A 294 19.59 -17.79 -3.52
N SER A 295 19.48 -16.67 -4.24
CA SER A 295 18.30 -16.29 -5.01
C SER A 295 18.34 -16.78 -6.46
N ILE A 296 19.41 -17.46 -6.91
CA ILE A 296 19.50 -18.03 -8.26
C ILE A 296 18.30 -18.92 -8.61
N PRO A 297 17.83 -19.84 -7.76
CA PRO A 297 16.68 -20.68 -8.08
C PRO A 297 15.41 -19.88 -8.41
N PHE A 298 15.25 -18.70 -7.83
CA PHE A 298 14.16 -17.79 -8.15
C PHE A 298 14.36 -17.08 -9.51
N TRP A 299 15.58 -16.65 -9.82
CA TRP A 299 15.89 -15.95 -11.07
C TRP A 299 15.97 -16.88 -12.29
N LEU A 300 16.33 -18.15 -12.13
CA LEU A 300 16.50 -19.08 -13.26
C LEU A 300 15.22 -19.24 -14.11
N PRO A 301 14.03 -19.48 -13.52
CA PRO A 301 12.79 -19.46 -14.29
C PRO A 301 12.58 -18.12 -15.01
N LEU A 302 12.86 -17.00 -14.33
CA LEU A 302 12.69 -15.66 -14.89
C LEU A 302 13.59 -15.43 -16.13
N LEU A 303 14.83 -15.91 -16.07
CA LEU A 303 15.81 -15.80 -17.17
C LEU A 303 15.50 -16.76 -18.33
N ASN A 304 14.81 -17.86 -18.07
CA ASN A 304 14.43 -18.84 -19.08
C ASN A 304 13.16 -18.46 -19.85
N PHE A 305 12.43 -17.41 -19.45
CA PHE A 305 11.32 -16.94 -20.26
C PHE A 305 11.82 -16.34 -21.57
N SER A 306 11.37 -16.93 -22.66
CA SER A 306 11.62 -16.39 -24.00
C SER A 306 10.90 -15.05 -24.19
N GLY A 307 11.35 -14.22 -25.13
CA GLY A 307 10.78 -12.89 -25.38
C GLY A 307 9.29 -12.88 -25.73
N GLU A 308 8.73 -13.99 -26.24
CA GLU A 308 7.29 -14.15 -26.51
C GLU A 308 6.50 -14.45 -25.23
N GLU A 309 7.05 -15.23 -24.31
CA GLU A 309 6.46 -15.47 -22.98
C GLU A 309 6.61 -14.24 -22.07
N MET A 310 7.69 -13.47 -22.21
CA MET A 310 7.84 -12.18 -21.54
C MET A 310 6.78 -11.15 -21.97
N GLY A 311 6.21 -11.27 -23.17
CA GLY A 311 5.08 -10.44 -23.59
C GLY A 311 3.87 -10.55 -22.64
N GLN A 312 3.71 -11.69 -21.95
CA GLN A 312 2.66 -11.91 -20.94
C GLN A 312 2.88 -11.11 -19.67
N MET A 313 4.13 -10.79 -19.33
CA MET A 313 4.39 -9.73 -18.36
C MET A 313 4.19 -8.40 -19.09
N ALA A 314 2.92 -7.99 -19.28
CA ALA A 314 2.43 -6.73 -19.86
C ALA A 314 3.01 -5.43 -19.22
N PHE A 315 4.03 -5.62 -18.41
CA PHE A 315 4.59 -4.83 -17.37
C PHE A 315 6.10 -4.62 -17.56
N MET A 316 6.68 -5.31 -18.55
CA MET A 316 8.06 -5.16 -18.99
C MET A 316 8.10 -4.43 -20.33
N GLN A 317 8.56 -3.18 -20.31
CA GLN A 317 8.73 -2.38 -21.53
C GLN A 317 10.20 -2.40 -21.96
N LYS A 318 10.47 -2.80 -23.20
CA LYS A 318 11.82 -2.70 -23.78
C LYS A 318 12.12 -1.24 -24.10
N THR A 319 12.94 -0.61 -23.28
CA THR A 319 13.32 0.79 -23.44
C THR A 319 14.64 1.07 -22.73
N HIS A 320 15.51 1.85 -23.38
CA HIS A 320 16.68 2.48 -22.75
C HIS A 320 16.42 3.94 -22.37
N ARG A 321 15.21 4.45 -22.65
CA ARG A 321 14.88 5.84 -22.36
C ARG A 321 14.70 6.01 -20.85
N PRO A 322 15.19 7.10 -20.26
CA PRO A 322 14.80 7.48 -18.91
C PRO A 322 13.27 7.53 -18.79
N ILE A 323 12.73 7.11 -17.64
CA ILE A 323 11.27 7.04 -17.41
C ILE A 323 10.62 8.42 -17.23
N PHE A 324 11.38 9.51 -17.44
CA PHE A 324 10.88 10.88 -17.60
C PHE A 324 9.96 11.10 -18.84
N SER A 325 9.25 10.08 -19.34
CA SER A 325 8.23 10.26 -20.38
C SER A 325 7.00 10.97 -19.82
N TYR A 326 6.36 11.81 -20.65
CA TYR A 326 5.27 12.72 -20.29
C TYR A 326 4.09 12.09 -19.52
N SER A 327 3.71 10.83 -19.81
CA SER A 327 2.60 10.17 -19.08
C SER A 327 2.95 9.81 -17.64
N PHE A 328 4.19 9.36 -17.40
CA PHE A 328 4.71 9.04 -16.08
C PHE A 328 4.98 10.31 -15.26
N ILE A 329 5.45 11.36 -15.92
CA ILE A 329 5.61 12.69 -15.31
C ILE A 329 4.26 13.20 -14.81
N ASN A 330 3.18 13.15 -15.60
CA ASN A 330 1.91 13.73 -15.16
C ASN A 330 1.30 13.04 -13.91
N THR A 331 1.61 11.77 -13.67
CA THR A 331 1.08 11.00 -12.53
C THR A 331 2.01 10.98 -11.31
N HIS A 332 3.34 11.08 -11.49
CA HIS A 332 4.32 10.82 -10.42
C HIS A 332 5.40 11.92 -10.24
N ILE A 333 5.27 13.08 -10.91
CA ILE A 333 6.28 14.15 -10.84
C ILE A 333 6.47 14.70 -9.42
N ARG A 334 5.42 14.72 -8.60
CA ARG A 334 5.48 15.31 -7.25
C ARG A 334 6.38 14.48 -6.35
N GLU A 335 6.20 13.17 -6.37
CA GLU A 335 6.93 12.19 -5.61
C GLU A 335 8.41 12.19 -6.03
N GLN A 336 8.68 12.16 -7.34
CA GLN A 336 10.04 12.16 -7.86
C GLN A 336 10.79 13.47 -7.62
N ILE A 337 10.14 14.63 -7.76
CA ILE A 337 10.75 15.93 -7.45
C ILE A 337 11.09 16.00 -5.96
N LEU A 338 10.16 15.64 -5.07
CA LEU A 338 10.43 15.64 -3.64
C LEU A 338 11.57 14.68 -3.30
N PHE A 339 11.54 13.47 -3.85
CA PHE A 339 12.60 12.48 -3.67
C PHE A 339 13.97 13.00 -4.13
N THR A 340 14.04 13.60 -5.32
CA THR A 340 15.26 14.17 -5.90
C THR A 340 15.76 15.36 -5.09
N VAL A 341 14.86 16.25 -4.66
CA VAL A 341 15.19 17.38 -3.79
C VAL A 341 15.75 16.89 -2.45
N PHE A 342 15.16 15.85 -1.86
CA PHE A 342 15.67 15.26 -0.63
C PHE A 342 17.02 14.60 -0.81
N LEU A 343 17.24 13.88 -1.90
CA LEU A 343 18.55 13.31 -2.23
C LEU A 343 19.59 14.41 -2.42
N CYS A 344 19.29 15.44 -3.20
CA CYS A 344 20.18 16.60 -3.41
C CYS A 344 20.49 17.32 -2.09
N ALA A 345 19.47 17.55 -1.25
CA ALA A 345 19.66 18.14 0.06
C ALA A 345 20.54 17.26 0.96
N LEU A 346 20.34 15.94 0.93
CA LEU A 346 21.13 14.98 1.70
C LEU A 346 22.58 14.91 1.20
N ILE A 347 22.83 14.98 -0.10
CA ILE A 347 24.17 15.05 -0.70
C ILE A 347 24.85 16.35 -0.30
N LEU A 348 24.23 17.50 -0.58
CA LEU A 348 24.80 18.83 -0.31
C LEU A 348 25.08 19.03 1.18
N PHE A 349 24.14 18.64 2.04
CA PHE A 349 24.29 18.75 3.48
C PHE A 349 25.27 17.71 4.04
N GLY A 350 25.17 16.48 3.53
CA GLY A 350 25.91 15.33 3.99
C GLY A 350 27.40 15.41 3.69
N ILE A 351 27.77 15.94 2.51
CA ILE A 351 29.16 16.26 2.14
C ILE A 351 29.69 17.37 3.05
N ARG A 352 28.95 18.48 3.19
CA ARG A 352 29.41 19.67 3.93
C ARG A 352 29.63 19.43 5.43
N LYS A 353 28.85 18.53 6.05
CA LYS A 353 28.92 18.27 7.50
C LYS A 353 29.56 16.94 7.87
N GLY A 354 30.07 16.18 6.89
CA GLY A 354 30.60 14.84 7.11
C GLY A 354 29.56 13.84 7.60
N THR A 355 28.26 14.14 7.48
CA THR A 355 27.17 13.26 7.93
C THR A 355 27.18 11.95 7.14
N LEU A 356 27.52 12.00 5.85
CA LEU A 356 27.67 10.80 5.00
C LEU A 356 28.78 9.87 5.47
N ARG A 357 29.79 10.38 6.18
CA ARG A 357 30.86 9.55 6.76
C ARG A 357 30.37 8.71 7.95
N LYS A 358 29.19 9.02 8.49
CA LYS A 358 28.57 8.22 9.55
C LYS A 358 27.65 7.17 8.93
N ILE A 359 27.58 6.00 9.58
CA ILE A 359 26.68 4.90 9.17
C ILE A 359 25.23 5.36 8.92
N PRO A 360 24.59 6.18 9.79
CA PRO A 360 23.20 6.60 9.55
C PRO A 360 23.03 7.43 8.28
N GLY A 361 23.99 8.34 8.01
CA GLY A 361 23.98 9.16 6.79
C GLY A 361 24.21 8.32 5.54
N MET A 362 25.14 7.36 5.60
CA MET A 362 25.39 6.43 4.49
C MET A 362 24.17 5.53 4.21
N LEU A 363 23.48 5.06 5.25
CA LEU A 363 22.25 4.28 5.10
C LEU A 363 21.12 5.10 4.47
N ALA A 364 20.90 6.33 4.94
CA ALA A 364 19.90 7.23 4.37
C ALA A 364 20.21 7.57 2.90
N PHE A 365 21.48 7.83 2.57
CA PHE A 365 21.93 8.01 1.19
C PHE A 365 21.65 6.78 0.33
N SER A 366 22.05 5.60 0.82
CA SER A 366 21.90 4.35 0.08
C SER A 366 20.42 4.04 -0.19
N LEU A 367 19.54 4.25 0.79
CA LEU A 367 18.10 4.06 0.61
C LEU A 367 17.51 4.97 -0.47
N LEU A 368 17.86 6.26 -0.46
CA LEU A 368 17.37 7.20 -1.48
C LEU A 368 17.94 6.88 -2.85
N PHE A 369 19.26 6.73 -2.96
CA PHE A 369 19.90 6.56 -4.26
C PHE A 369 19.50 5.23 -4.93
N SER A 370 19.23 4.19 -4.14
CA SER A 370 18.76 2.90 -4.68
C SER A 370 17.36 2.98 -5.28
N GLY A 371 16.52 3.88 -4.78
CA GLY A 371 15.22 4.17 -5.39
C GLY A 371 15.37 4.72 -6.80
N LEU A 372 16.33 5.62 -7.02
CA LEU A 372 16.66 6.12 -8.35
C LEU A 372 17.24 5.02 -9.25
N VAL A 373 18.14 4.19 -8.72
CA VAL A 373 18.71 3.06 -9.50
C VAL A 373 17.61 2.12 -9.97
N CYS A 374 16.62 1.83 -9.14
CA CYS A 374 15.50 0.96 -9.50
C CYS A 374 14.54 1.62 -10.50
N LEU A 375 14.26 2.92 -10.34
CA LEU A 375 13.44 3.67 -11.29
C LEU A 375 14.09 3.81 -12.66
N GLU A 376 15.42 3.84 -12.71
CA GLU A 376 16.19 4.03 -13.95
C GLU A 376 16.95 2.77 -14.41
N GLN A 377 16.57 1.60 -13.90
CA GLN A 377 17.27 0.34 -14.20
C GLN A 377 17.28 0.01 -15.70
N GLN A 378 16.27 0.47 -16.43
CA GLN A 378 16.05 0.23 -17.86
C GLN A 378 17.12 0.91 -18.73
N ILE A 379 17.76 1.98 -18.23
CA ILE A 379 18.88 2.61 -18.93
C ILE A 379 20.00 1.58 -19.16
N ILE A 380 20.26 0.74 -18.15
CA ILE A 380 21.31 -0.29 -18.19
C ILE A 380 20.77 -1.60 -18.77
N THR A 381 19.60 -2.04 -18.30
CA THR A 381 19.05 -3.37 -18.64
C THR A 381 18.32 -3.41 -19.97
N GLY A 382 17.90 -2.25 -20.50
CA GLY A 382 17.00 -2.15 -21.65
C GLY A 382 15.56 -2.56 -21.35
N ILE A 383 15.23 -2.88 -20.08
CA ILE A 383 13.92 -3.38 -19.67
C ILE A 383 13.42 -2.59 -18.45
N SER A 384 12.31 -1.89 -18.64
CA SER A 384 11.57 -1.24 -17.56
C SER A 384 10.57 -2.20 -16.98
N VAL A 385 10.67 -2.50 -15.67
CA VAL A 385 9.77 -3.40 -14.96
C VAL A 385 8.93 -2.56 -14.00
N GLN A 386 7.68 -2.26 -14.40
CA GLN A 386 6.67 -1.47 -13.66
C GLN A 386 7.24 -0.44 -12.66
N PRO A 387 7.83 0.66 -13.12
CA PRO A 387 8.48 1.66 -12.26
C PRO A 387 7.58 2.20 -11.14
N TRP A 388 6.26 2.24 -11.39
CA TRP A 388 5.26 2.69 -10.44
C TRP A 388 5.23 1.87 -9.14
N HIS A 389 5.67 0.60 -9.15
CA HIS A 389 5.78 -0.19 -7.92
C HIS A 389 6.85 0.34 -6.96
N TYR A 390 7.98 0.82 -7.48
CA TYR A 390 9.00 1.46 -6.64
C TYR A 390 8.49 2.79 -6.10
N ASP A 391 7.80 3.56 -6.94
CA ASP A 391 7.22 4.84 -6.54
C ASP A 391 6.10 4.70 -5.50
N ALA A 392 5.25 3.68 -5.61
CA ALA A 392 4.17 3.46 -4.67
C ALA A 392 4.63 2.84 -3.34
N TYR A 393 5.51 1.85 -3.39
CA TYR A 393 5.76 0.96 -2.24
C TYR A 393 7.16 1.08 -1.61
N VAL A 394 8.10 1.76 -2.25
CA VAL A 394 9.50 1.80 -1.78
C VAL A 394 10.02 3.21 -1.55
N ASN A 395 9.91 4.09 -2.54
CA ASN A 395 10.57 5.39 -2.54
C ASN A 395 10.01 6.36 -1.48
N PRO A 396 8.68 6.51 -1.30
CA PRO A 396 8.13 7.36 -0.25
C PRO A 396 8.59 6.93 1.15
N GLN A 397 8.63 5.63 1.40
CA GLN A 397 9.03 5.05 2.67
C GLN A 397 10.54 5.27 2.91
N ALA A 398 11.37 5.06 1.88
CA ALA A 398 12.80 5.37 1.91
C ALA A 398 13.06 6.87 2.17
N ALA A 399 12.29 7.75 1.56
CA ALA A 399 12.39 9.19 1.76
C ALA A 399 12.01 9.62 3.17
N ILE A 400 10.88 9.13 3.69
CA ILE A 400 10.45 9.39 5.08
C ILE A 400 11.49 8.87 6.07
N PHE A 401 12.05 7.69 5.81
CA PHE A 401 13.13 7.14 6.62
C PHE A 401 14.37 8.05 6.61
N ALA A 402 14.86 8.43 5.43
CA ALA A 402 16.02 9.28 5.28
C ALA A 402 15.82 10.65 5.94
N LEU A 403 14.64 11.25 5.78
CA LEU A 403 14.24 12.49 6.43
C LEU A 403 14.23 12.37 7.95
N THR A 404 13.71 11.27 8.46
CA THR A 404 13.70 11.00 9.89
C THR A 404 15.12 10.93 10.44
N VAL A 405 16.02 10.21 9.76
CA VAL A 405 17.44 10.12 10.14
C VAL A 405 18.12 11.49 10.08
N LEU A 406 17.88 12.28 9.03
CA LEU A 406 18.42 13.64 8.92
C LEU A 406 17.89 14.54 10.04
N ALA A 407 16.59 14.54 10.28
CA ALA A 407 15.96 15.33 11.34
C ALA A 407 16.55 14.98 12.71
N MET A 408 16.80 13.70 12.99
CA MET A 408 17.44 13.25 14.22
C MET A 408 18.88 13.77 14.40
N GLU A 409 19.65 13.87 13.32
CA GLU A 409 21.03 14.41 13.37
C GLU A 409 21.05 15.95 13.43
N LEU A 410 20.02 16.60 12.89
CA LEU A 410 19.90 18.06 12.76
C LEU A 410 19.26 18.73 13.97
N LEU A 411 18.14 18.19 14.46
CA LEU A 411 17.34 18.81 15.53
C LEU A 411 18.12 19.06 16.82
N PRO A 412 18.99 18.15 17.31
CA PRO A 412 19.78 18.41 18.50
C PRO A 412 20.68 19.65 18.33
N LYS A 413 21.24 19.85 17.14
CA LYS A 413 22.13 20.98 16.83
C LYS A 413 21.36 22.30 16.71
N LEU A 414 20.20 22.28 16.07
CA LEU A 414 19.31 23.45 15.96
C LEU A 414 18.75 23.87 17.33
N SER A 415 18.42 22.91 18.18
CA SER A 415 17.87 23.17 19.52
C SER A 415 18.86 23.85 20.48
N LEU A 416 20.17 23.74 20.22
CA LEU A 416 21.22 24.36 21.03
C LEU A 416 21.54 25.80 20.59
N GLN A 417 21.21 26.18 19.36
CA GLN A 417 21.48 27.52 18.83
C GLN A 417 20.25 28.44 18.80
N MET A 418 19.03 27.90 18.77
CA MET A 418 17.80 28.71 18.68
C MET A 418 17.08 28.87 20.03
N LEU A 419 17.74 29.53 20.97
CA LEU A 419 17.19 29.88 22.28
C LEU A 419 16.06 30.94 22.32
N PRO A 420 15.57 31.56 21.22
CA PRO A 420 14.32 32.33 21.27
C PRO A 420 13.13 31.74 20.49
N ILE A 421 13.23 30.53 19.89
CA ILE A 421 12.11 29.90 19.14
C ILE A 421 11.05 29.23 20.04
N ARG A 422 11.35 29.01 21.32
CA ARG A 422 10.36 28.53 22.30
C ARG A 422 9.15 29.47 22.42
N SER A 423 9.33 30.74 22.09
CA SER A 423 8.25 31.74 21.97
C SER A 423 7.40 31.42 20.73
N VAL A 424 8.01 31.41 19.55
CA VAL A 424 7.31 31.27 18.25
C VAL A 424 6.53 29.96 18.15
N LEU A 425 7.07 28.83 18.61
CA LEU A 425 6.36 27.54 18.59
C LEU A 425 5.27 27.42 19.66
N ARG A 426 5.36 28.16 20.78
CA ARG A 426 4.28 28.22 21.78
C ARG A 426 3.11 29.06 21.33
N TYR A 427 3.36 30.10 20.52
CA TYR A 427 2.34 31.04 20.08
C TYR A 427 1.78 30.70 18.67
N GLY A 428 2.59 30.10 17.78
CA GLY A 428 2.18 29.68 16.44
C GLY A 428 1.23 28.47 16.45
N GLY A 429 1.36 27.56 17.42
CA GLY A 429 0.42 26.43 17.57
C GLY A 429 -1.00 26.86 17.91
N ILE A 430 -1.17 27.97 18.66
CA ILE A 430 -2.48 28.54 18.97
C ILE A 430 -3.07 29.24 17.75
N GLY A 431 -2.22 29.87 16.92
CA GLY A 431 -2.62 30.42 15.62
C GLY A 431 -3.17 29.34 14.69
N VAL A 432 -2.45 28.23 14.51
CA VAL A 432 -2.88 27.12 13.63
C VAL A 432 -4.14 26.42 14.15
N ILE A 433 -4.27 26.23 15.46
CA ILE A 433 -5.49 25.67 16.07
C ILE A 433 -6.67 26.66 15.93
N GLY A 434 -6.42 27.96 16.09
CA GLY A 434 -7.42 29.01 15.87
C GLY A 434 -7.88 29.08 14.42
N THR A 435 -6.97 29.01 13.44
CA THR A 435 -7.32 28.99 12.02
C THR A 435 -8.07 27.71 11.64
N SER A 436 -7.65 26.56 12.17
CA SER A 436 -8.33 25.27 11.92
C SER A 436 -9.73 25.20 12.55
N LEU A 437 -9.93 25.82 13.72
CA LEU A 437 -11.24 25.91 14.37
C LEU A 437 -12.15 26.97 13.73
N CYS A 438 -11.59 28.05 13.18
CA CYS A 438 -12.35 29.08 12.45
C CYS A 438 -12.74 28.66 11.02
N LEU A 439 -12.07 27.65 10.44
CA LEU A 439 -12.43 27.07 9.14
C LEU A 439 -13.55 26.01 9.24
N ASN A 440 -13.89 25.56 10.45
CA ASN A 440 -14.86 24.48 10.69
C ASN A 440 -16.36 24.89 10.55
N PRO A 441 -16.80 26.14 10.87
CA PRO A 441 -18.20 26.54 10.71
C PRO A 441 -18.66 26.57 9.25
N GLY A 442 -17.78 26.97 8.32
CA GLY A 442 -18.10 26.92 6.89
C GLY A 442 -18.21 25.50 6.34
N PHE A 443 -17.52 24.54 6.98
CA PHE A 443 -17.57 23.13 6.63
C PHE A 443 -18.87 22.46 7.10
N ILE A 444 -19.35 22.79 8.31
CA ILE A 444 -20.67 22.38 8.81
C ILE A 444 -21.77 22.98 7.94
N ALA A 445 -21.63 24.24 7.51
CA ALA A 445 -22.59 24.90 6.63
C ALA A 445 -22.60 24.31 5.20
N ALA A 446 -21.47 23.84 4.67
CA ALA A 446 -21.38 23.17 3.38
C ALA A 446 -22.06 21.79 3.40
N TYR A 447 -21.86 21.02 4.48
CA TYR A 447 -22.51 19.74 4.74
C TYR A 447 -24.04 19.87 4.92
N LEU A 448 -24.51 20.93 5.58
CA LEU A 448 -25.94 21.25 5.64
C LEU A 448 -26.51 21.75 4.30
N SER A 449 -25.64 22.13 3.35
CA SER A 449 -26.05 22.60 2.02
C SER A 449 -26.25 21.47 0.99
N SER A 450 -25.57 20.32 1.17
CA SER A 450 -25.75 19.13 0.32
C SER A 450 -27.06 18.39 0.57
N ASP A 451 -27.66 18.57 1.75
CA ASP A 451 -28.97 17.97 2.10
C ASP A 451 -30.17 18.86 1.66
N GLY A 452 -29.92 19.91 0.85
CA GLY A 452 -30.99 20.73 0.27
C GLY A 452 -31.64 21.75 1.23
N ILE A 453 -31.07 21.97 2.42
CA ILE A 453 -31.70 22.75 3.50
C ILE A 453 -31.51 24.28 3.34
N LEU A 454 -30.60 24.76 2.47
CA LEU A 454 -30.23 26.19 2.39
C LEU A 454 -30.55 26.85 1.03
N THR A 455 -31.08 28.08 1.09
CA THR A 455 -31.45 28.88 -0.09
C THR A 455 -30.24 29.39 -0.87
N PRO A 456 -30.36 29.62 -2.20
CA PRO A 456 -29.26 30.10 -3.05
C PRO A 456 -28.61 31.41 -2.57
N ALA A 457 -29.39 32.34 -2.01
CA ALA A 457 -28.87 33.60 -1.47
C ALA A 457 -27.93 33.38 -0.26
N PHE A 458 -28.23 32.38 0.58
CA PHE A 458 -27.41 32.04 1.74
C PHE A 458 -26.12 31.31 1.33
N LYS A 459 -26.16 30.54 0.23
CA LYS A 459 -24.96 29.93 -0.39
C LYS A 459 -23.99 31.01 -0.92
N SER A 460 -24.50 32.05 -1.57
CA SER A 460 -23.69 33.18 -2.04
C SER A 460 -23.10 34.01 -0.88
N PHE A 461 -23.86 34.21 0.20
CA PHE A 461 -23.36 34.89 1.41
C PHE A 461 -22.23 34.10 2.08
N LEU A 462 -22.38 32.79 2.24
CA LEU A 462 -21.34 31.91 2.78
C LEU A 462 -20.08 31.89 1.90
N TRP A 463 -20.25 31.96 0.57
CA TRP A 463 -19.14 32.05 -0.38
C TRP A 463 -18.37 33.37 -0.24
N VAL A 464 -19.06 34.51 -0.15
CA VAL A 464 -18.43 35.82 0.12
C VAL A 464 -17.72 35.82 1.47
N ALA A 465 -18.31 35.17 2.49
CA ALA A 465 -17.67 35.02 3.80
C ALA A 465 -16.44 34.09 3.77
N HIS A 466 -16.44 33.03 2.95
CA HIS A 466 -15.31 32.11 2.79
C HIS A 466 -14.17 32.73 2.01
N VAL A 467 -14.44 33.32 0.84
CA VAL A 467 -13.44 34.01 0.02
C VAL A 467 -12.92 35.25 0.76
N GLY A 468 -13.81 35.98 1.42
CA GLY A 468 -13.45 37.09 2.32
C GLY A 468 -12.56 36.62 3.48
N GLY A 469 -12.89 35.50 4.13
CA GLY A 469 -12.08 34.93 5.21
C GLY A 469 -10.71 34.42 4.75
N LEU A 470 -10.62 33.86 3.55
CA LEU A 470 -9.38 33.34 2.96
C LEU A 470 -8.46 34.48 2.48
N LEU A 471 -9.02 35.49 1.82
CA LEU A 471 -8.30 36.70 1.44
C LEU A 471 -7.90 37.52 2.67
N LEU A 472 -8.75 37.61 3.70
CA LEU A 472 -8.40 38.23 4.98
C LEU A 472 -7.33 37.42 5.71
N GLY A 473 -7.39 36.09 5.69
CA GLY A 473 -6.37 35.20 6.27
C GLY A 473 -5.01 35.31 5.57
N MET A 474 -4.98 35.37 4.23
CA MET A 474 -3.77 35.58 3.44
C MET A 474 -3.24 37.01 3.59
N SER A 475 -4.12 38.01 3.63
CA SER A 475 -3.75 39.41 3.89
C SER A 475 -3.20 39.58 5.30
N LEU A 476 -3.83 38.95 6.31
CA LEU A 476 -3.35 38.93 7.69
C LEU A 476 -2.05 38.14 7.82
N PHE A 477 -1.83 37.08 7.06
CA PHE A 477 -0.56 36.34 7.02
C PHE A 477 0.57 37.17 6.38
N CYS A 478 0.30 37.84 5.25
CA CYS A 478 1.25 38.77 4.63
C CYS A 478 1.53 39.99 5.53
N VAL A 479 0.51 40.53 6.19
CA VAL A 479 0.64 41.58 7.21
C VAL A 479 1.34 41.07 8.46
N HIS A 480 1.21 39.79 8.84
CA HIS A 480 1.91 39.14 9.95
C HIS A 480 3.40 38.95 9.65
N VAL A 481 3.75 38.61 8.41
CA VAL A 481 5.13 38.57 7.92
C VAL A 481 5.73 39.98 7.87
N LEU A 482 4.94 41.00 7.53
CA LEU A 482 5.38 42.41 7.45
C LEU A 482 5.36 43.20 8.77
N LEU A 483 4.54 42.82 9.77
CA LEU A 483 4.37 43.54 11.05
C LEU A 483 4.87 42.76 12.28
N SER A 484 5.73 41.76 12.08
CA SER A 484 6.21 40.82 13.11
C SER A 484 6.92 41.45 14.34
N SER A 485 7.11 42.77 14.39
CA SER A 485 7.65 43.46 15.58
C SER A 485 6.59 43.94 16.59
N ARG A 486 5.35 44.25 16.18
CA ARG A 486 4.32 44.83 17.08
C ARG A 486 3.18 43.88 17.47
N PHE A 487 2.84 42.90 16.62
CA PHE A 487 1.79 41.90 16.92
C PHE A 487 2.24 40.83 17.94
N SER A 488 3.54 40.75 18.18
CA SER A 488 4.16 39.92 19.22
C SER A 488 3.62 40.24 20.61
N HIS A 489 3.27 41.50 20.91
CA HIS A 489 2.87 41.91 22.25
C HIS A 489 1.44 41.45 22.63
N SER A 490 0.49 41.48 21.70
CA SER A 490 -0.90 41.03 21.95
C SER A 490 -1.00 39.50 22.00
N ILE A 491 -0.23 38.79 21.17
CA ILE A 491 -0.08 37.33 21.25
C ILE A 491 0.67 36.92 22.53
N TYR A 492 1.67 37.71 22.96
CA TYR A 492 2.34 37.51 24.25
C TYR A 492 1.37 37.69 25.41
N ARG A 493 0.48 38.69 25.38
CA ARG A 493 -0.59 38.86 26.39
C ARG A 493 -1.64 37.76 26.33
N LEU A 494 -2.08 37.32 25.15
CA LEU A 494 -3.04 36.22 25.01
C LEU A 494 -2.45 34.90 25.51
N GLY A 495 -1.22 34.57 25.12
CA GLY A 495 -0.57 33.38 25.67
C GLY A 495 -0.06 33.57 27.10
N TRP A 496 0.03 34.79 27.64
CA TRP A 496 0.19 35.02 29.09
C TRP A 496 -1.13 34.78 29.84
N TYR A 497 -2.27 35.22 29.30
CA TYR A 497 -3.60 34.93 29.83
C TYR A 497 -3.92 33.44 29.78
N LEU A 498 -3.70 32.78 28.64
CA LEU A 498 -3.83 31.33 28.50
C LEU A 498 -2.82 30.58 29.40
N LYS A 499 -1.59 31.09 29.53
CA LYS A 499 -0.62 30.54 30.47
C LYS A 499 -1.08 30.69 31.91
N THR A 500 -1.82 31.73 32.29
CA THR A 500 -2.26 31.99 33.68
C THR A 500 -3.53 31.21 34.01
N ILE A 501 -4.48 31.14 33.07
CA ILE A 501 -5.72 30.38 33.18
C ILE A 501 -5.44 28.87 33.20
N PHE A 502 -4.50 28.40 32.39
CA PHE A 502 -4.18 26.98 32.28
C PHE A 502 -2.85 26.58 32.96
N HIS A 503 -2.12 27.50 33.61
CA HIS A 503 -0.87 27.19 34.33
C HIS A 503 -1.00 26.03 35.32
N PRO A 504 -2.10 25.92 36.10
CA PRO A 504 -2.25 24.85 37.07
C PRO A 504 -2.47 23.48 36.41
N LEU A 505 -3.00 23.45 35.18
CA LEU A 505 -3.32 22.24 34.42
C LEU A 505 -2.17 21.78 33.51
N PHE A 506 -1.28 22.70 33.10
CA PHE A 506 -0.16 22.37 32.22
C PHE A 506 1.08 21.95 32.99
N HIS A 507 1.06 20.71 33.48
CA HIS A 507 2.29 19.95 33.70
C HIS A 507 3.18 20.09 32.42
N PRO A 508 4.52 20.23 32.48
CA PRO A 508 5.39 20.27 31.29
C PRO A 508 5.22 19.12 30.26
N ASN A 509 4.44 18.08 30.60
CA ASN A 509 4.02 17.03 29.68
C ASN A 509 2.62 17.21 29.08
N ALA A 510 1.74 18.03 29.67
CA ALA A 510 0.36 18.23 29.23
C ALA A 510 0.28 18.82 27.82
N GLY A 511 1.18 19.73 27.44
CA GLY A 511 1.25 20.20 26.04
C GLY A 511 1.63 19.08 25.07
N LYS A 512 2.45 18.11 25.49
CA LYS A 512 2.82 16.95 24.65
C LYS A 512 1.70 15.92 24.58
N ILE A 513 0.98 15.72 25.69
CA ILE A 513 -0.22 14.87 25.75
C ILE A 513 -1.30 15.47 24.86
N LEU A 514 -1.50 16.79 24.89
CA LEU A 514 -2.42 17.49 24.02
C LEU A 514 -2.02 17.36 22.55
N TRP A 515 -0.75 17.52 22.19
CA TRP A 515 -0.29 17.29 20.81
C TRP A 515 -0.47 15.84 20.37
N LEU A 516 -0.16 14.87 21.23
CA LEU A 516 -0.42 13.46 20.95
C LEU A 516 -1.92 13.24 20.74
N PHE A 517 -2.77 13.81 21.59
CA PHE A 517 -4.22 13.73 21.45
C PHE A 517 -4.69 14.36 20.15
N VAL A 518 -4.22 15.56 19.79
CA VAL A 518 -4.54 16.22 18.51
C VAL A 518 -4.11 15.36 17.33
N ILE A 519 -2.89 14.81 17.34
CA ILE A 519 -2.42 13.92 16.28
C ILE A 519 -3.30 12.67 16.20
N LEU A 520 -3.62 12.05 17.34
CA LEU A 520 -4.48 10.88 17.40
C LEU A 520 -5.91 11.20 16.93
N SER A 521 -6.48 12.34 17.29
CA SER A 521 -7.81 12.78 16.88
C SER A 521 -7.86 13.10 15.39
N ILE A 522 -6.85 13.77 14.84
CA ILE A 522 -6.74 14.01 13.39
C ILE A 522 -6.60 12.67 12.67
N THR A 523 -5.70 11.79 13.14
CA THR A 523 -5.52 10.45 12.58
C THR A 523 -6.81 9.65 12.60
N TYR A 524 -7.55 9.73 13.70
CA TYR A 524 -8.83 9.06 13.87
C TYR A 524 -9.91 9.62 12.94
N ASP A 525 -10.10 10.95 12.88
CA ASP A 525 -11.10 11.59 12.01
C ASP A 525 -10.81 11.33 10.53
N VAL A 526 -9.56 11.51 10.11
CA VAL A 526 -9.09 11.20 8.75
C VAL A 526 -9.32 9.73 8.41
N GLY A 527 -8.84 8.83 9.26
CA GLY A 527 -9.00 7.39 9.05
C GLY A 527 -10.47 7.00 8.97
N LEU A 528 -11.30 7.50 9.87
CA LEU A 528 -12.74 7.23 9.88
C LEU A 528 -13.43 7.73 8.61
N ARG A 529 -13.12 8.94 8.14
CA ARG A 529 -13.69 9.49 6.90
C ARG A 529 -13.29 8.66 5.68
N GLN A 530 -12.02 8.29 5.58
CA GLN A 530 -11.53 7.45 4.49
C GLN A 530 -12.22 6.08 4.53
N TYR A 531 -12.39 5.52 5.73
CA TYR A 531 -13.14 4.29 5.91
C TYR A 531 -14.59 4.42 5.50
N THR A 532 -15.27 5.51 5.86
CA THR A 532 -16.65 5.76 5.44
C THR A 532 -16.76 5.86 3.92
N TYR A 533 -15.83 6.58 3.28
CA TYR A 533 -15.79 6.71 1.82
C TYR A 533 -15.62 5.34 1.13
N TYR A 534 -14.59 4.59 1.52
CA TYR A 534 -14.35 3.25 0.98
C TYR A 534 -15.50 2.30 1.25
N TYR A 535 -16.05 2.33 2.45
CA TYR A 535 -17.19 1.52 2.82
C TYR A 535 -18.41 1.86 1.94
N GLN A 536 -18.68 3.14 1.65
CA GLN A 536 -19.77 3.54 0.75
C GLN A 536 -19.55 3.08 -0.69
N GLU A 537 -18.32 3.20 -1.20
CA GLU A 537 -17.95 2.77 -2.56
C GLU A 537 -18.01 1.24 -2.72
N LEU A 538 -17.58 0.51 -1.69
CA LEU A 538 -17.45 -0.95 -1.75
C LEU A 538 -18.71 -1.68 -1.28
N LYS A 539 -19.60 -1.04 -0.51
CA LYS A 539 -20.86 -1.65 -0.04
C LYS A 539 -21.66 -2.30 -1.18
N PRO A 540 -21.85 -1.67 -2.36
CA PRO A 540 -22.51 -2.32 -3.49
C PRO A 540 -21.78 -3.57 -4.00
N LYS A 541 -20.45 -3.53 -4.08
CA LYS A 541 -19.62 -4.67 -4.49
C LYS A 541 -19.78 -5.83 -3.49
N PHE A 542 -19.72 -5.54 -2.19
CA PHE A 542 -19.89 -6.55 -1.16
C PHE A 542 -21.29 -7.14 -1.14
N ALA A 543 -22.33 -6.32 -1.27
CA ALA A 543 -23.72 -6.78 -1.35
C ALA A 543 -23.89 -7.76 -2.52
N TYR A 544 -23.32 -7.46 -3.67
CA TYR A 544 -23.29 -8.37 -4.82
C TYR A 544 -22.55 -9.69 -4.50
N LEU A 545 -21.35 -9.63 -3.91
CA LEU A 545 -20.59 -10.83 -3.57
C LEU A 545 -21.32 -11.72 -2.54
N GLN A 546 -22.02 -11.13 -1.57
CA GLN A 546 -22.86 -11.88 -0.62
C GLN A 546 -24.01 -12.61 -1.32
N GLN A 547 -24.57 -12.04 -2.39
CA GLN A 547 -25.60 -12.72 -3.18
C GLN A 547 -25.07 -13.96 -3.91
N LEU A 548 -23.75 -14.04 -4.17
CA LEU A 548 -23.12 -15.22 -4.76
C LEU A 548 -22.91 -16.35 -3.75
N ALA A 549 -22.99 -16.08 -2.44
CA ALA A 549 -22.64 -17.05 -1.41
C ALA A 549 -23.45 -18.37 -1.48
N PRO A 550 -24.78 -18.36 -1.71
CA PRO A 550 -25.55 -19.59 -1.92
C PRO A 550 -25.07 -20.40 -3.15
N ALA A 551 -24.81 -19.72 -4.27
CA ALA A 551 -24.32 -20.35 -5.50
C ALA A 551 -22.92 -20.95 -5.34
N LEU A 552 -21.99 -20.24 -4.69
CA LEU A 552 -20.64 -20.76 -4.40
C LEU A 552 -20.69 -21.97 -3.45
N ASN A 553 -21.58 -21.95 -2.47
CA ASN A 553 -21.84 -23.11 -1.61
C ASN A 553 -22.42 -24.29 -2.39
N TRP A 554 -23.31 -24.02 -3.34
CA TRP A 554 -23.86 -25.04 -4.22
C TRP A 554 -22.75 -25.67 -5.06
N LEU A 555 -21.91 -24.85 -5.72
CA LEU A 555 -20.76 -25.31 -6.50
C LEU A 555 -19.88 -26.22 -5.66
N ASN A 556 -19.43 -25.75 -4.49
CA ASN A 556 -18.53 -26.52 -3.64
C ASN A 556 -19.11 -27.87 -3.14
N LYS A 557 -20.43 -28.07 -3.18
CA LYS A 557 -21.10 -29.31 -2.75
C LYS A 557 -21.49 -30.23 -3.91
N HIS A 558 -21.77 -29.69 -5.09
CA HIS A 558 -22.43 -30.43 -6.19
C HIS A 558 -21.57 -30.57 -7.44
N THR A 559 -20.43 -29.89 -7.53
CA THR A 559 -19.51 -30.04 -8.65
C THR A 559 -18.37 -31.02 -8.33
N PRO A 560 -17.79 -31.68 -9.34
CA PRO A 560 -16.55 -32.42 -9.17
C PRO A 560 -15.37 -31.48 -8.84
N PRO A 561 -14.37 -31.93 -8.06
CA PRO A 561 -13.08 -31.25 -7.92
C PRO A 561 -12.48 -30.86 -9.27
N GLU A 562 -11.88 -29.67 -9.33
CA GLU A 562 -11.21 -29.14 -10.52
C GLU A 562 -12.12 -28.80 -11.71
N SER A 563 -13.45 -28.87 -11.57
CA SER A 563 -14.36 -28.47 -12.64
C SER A 563 -14.19 -26.98 -12.98
N VAL A 564 -14.43 -26.61 -14.24
CA VAL A 564 -14.23 -25.26 -14.75
C VAL A 564 -15.55 -24.52 -14.84
N VAL A 565 -15.63 -23.42 -14.10
CA VAL A 565 -16.79 -22.53 -14.11
C VAL A 565 -16.51 -21.31 -14.99
N PHE A 566 -17.42 -21.05 -15.91
CA PHE A 566 -17.46 -19.83 -16.71
C PHE A 566 -18.40 -18.82 -16.06
N GLY A 567 -17.89 -17.63 -15.76
CA GLY A 567 -18.65 -16.45 -15.31
C GLY A 567 -18.06 -15.19 -15.93
N SER A 568 -18.39 -13.99 -15.41
CA SER A 568 -17.83 -12.73 -15.96
C SER A 568 -16.30 -12.73 -15.93
N PRO A 569 -15.58 -12.39 -17.01
CA PRO A 569 -14.10 -12.39 -17.06
C PRO A 569 -13.45 -11.15 -16.43
N ASP A 570 -14.23 -10.15 -16.01
CA ASP A 570 -13.72 -8.85 -15.56
C ASP A 570 -12.90 -8.91 -14.25
N HIS A 571 -12.17 -7.84 -13.95
CA HIS A 571 -11.26 -7.75 -12.80
C HIS A 571 -11.95 -7.96 -11.44
N THR A 572 -13.21 -7.57 -11.30
CA THR A 572 -13.95 -7.62 -10.02
C THR A 572 -15.04 -8.69 -10.04
N SER A 573 -14.85 -9.70 -10.88
CA SER A 573 -15.85 -10.68 -11.25
C SER A 573 -15.99 -11.82 -10.26
N THR A 574 -17.10 -12.53 -10.45
CA THR A 574 -17.32 -13.89 -9.99
C THR A 574 -16.11 -14.80 -10.24
N ASN A 575 -15.39 -14.67 -11.37
CA ASN A 575 -14.30 -15.58 -11.68
C ASN A 575 -13.09 -15.42 -10.76
N SER A 576 -12.83 -14.21 -10.24
CA SER A 576 -11.72 -14.00 -9.30
C SER A 576 -11.96 -14.65 -7.93
N ILE A 577 -13.22 -14.86 -7.54
CA ILE A 577 -13.57 -15.39 -6.21
C ILE A 577 -13.88 -16.88 -6.20
N ILE A 578 -14.26 -17.49 -7.34
CA ILE A 578 -14.62 -18.91 -7.41
C ILE A 578 -13.52 -19.82 -6.83
N PRO A 579 -12.23 -19.68 -7.20
CA PRO A 579 -11.16 -20.50 -6.63
C PRO A 579 -10.83 -20.20 -5.17
N ILE A 580 -11.27 -19.06 -4.64
CA ILE A 580 -11.08 -18.70 -3.22
C ILE A 580 -12.06 -19.49 -2.35
N TYR A 581 -13.29 -19.64 -2.80
CA TYR A 581 -14.41 -20.17 -2.00
C TYR A 581 -14.86 -21.58 -2.39
N THR A 582 -14.39 -22.11 -3.51
CA THR A 582 -14.76 -23.44 -4.01
C THR A 582 -13.51 -24.22 -4.42
N HIS A 583 -13.67 -25.51 -4.70
CA HIS A 583 -12.63 -26.36 -5.29
C HIS A 583 -12.56 -26.24 -6.83
N ASN A 584 -13.31 -25.31 -7.42
CA ASN A 584 -13.45 -25.17 -8.86
C ASN A 584 -12.45 -24.18 -9.44
N ASN A 585 -12.10 -24.43 -10.69
CA ASN A 585 -11.32 -23.55 -11.53
C ASN A 585 -12.25 -22.60 -12.29
N VAL A 586 -11.64 -21.65 -13.00
CA VAL A 586 -12.39 -20.73 -13.87
C VAL A 586 -11.87 -20.77 -15.28
N TYR A 587 -12.78 -20.49 -16.21
CA TYR A 587 -12.44 -20.49 -17.62
C TYR A 587 -11.39 -19.43 -17.98
N VAL A 588 -11.58 -18.21 -17.47
CA VAL A 588 -10.63 -17.10 -17.59
C VAL A 588 -10.96 -16.04 -16.55
N THR A 589 -9.94 -15.38 -16.02
CA THR A 589 -10.10 -14.14 -15.25
C THR A 589 -9.00 -13.18 -15.66
N PHE A 590 -9.20 -11.88 -15.44
CA PHE A 590 -8.15 -10.87 -15.50
C PHE A 590 -6.83 -11.32 -14.85
N HIS A 591 -6.87 -11.99 -13.69
CA HIS A 591 -5.64 -12.43 -13.02
C HIS A 591 -4.94 -13.62 -13.69
N SER A 592 -5.56 -14.29 -14.66
CA SER A 592 -4.96 -15.43 -15.36
C SER A 592 -3.76 -15.02 -16.21
N GLN A 593 -3.75 -13.78 -16.69
CA GLN A 593 -2.64 -13.22 -17.49
C GLN A 593 -1.39 -12.90 -16.66
N PHE A 594 -1.53 -12.81 -15.33
CA PHE A 594 -0.40 -12.54 -14.44
C PHE A 594 0.44 -13.77 -14.15
N TYR A 595 0.08 -14.93 -14.71
CA TYR A 595 0.89 -16.13 -14.64
C TYR A 595 1.64 -16.29 -15.95
N THR A 596 2.79 -16.97 -15.90
CA THR A 596 3.63 -17.17 -17.09
C THR A 596 3.13 -18.29 -18.00
N PHE A 597 2.02 -18.91 -17.61
CA PHE A 597 1.27 -19.87 -18.38
C PHE A 597 -0.20 -19.61 -18.05
N PRO A 598 -1.06 -19.36 -19.05
CA PRO A 598 -0.96 -19.70 -20.47
C PRO A 598 -0.37 -18.60 -21.39
N SER A 599 -0.18 -18.90 -22.68
CA SER A 599 0.26 -17.92 -23.67
C SER A 599 -0.70 -16.72 -23.79
N LEU A 600 -0.18 -15.53 -24.16
CA LEU A 600 -1.04 -14.36 -24.45
C LEU A 600 -2.11 -14.70 -25.49
N ASN A 601 -1.75 -15.47 -26.52
CA ASN A 601 -2.70 -15.92 -27.54
C ASN A 601 -3.82 -16.75 -26.95
N GLN A 602 -3.51 -17.66 -26.02
CA GLN A 602 -4.52 -18.46 -25.34
C GLN A 602 -5.38 -17.63 -24.37
N ILE A 603 -4.80 -16.68 -23.62
CA ILE A 603 -5.60 -15.75 -22.80
C ILE A 603 -6.54 -14.96 -23.70
N SER A 604 -6.02 -14.42 -24.81
CA SER A 604 -6.78 -13.67 -25.79
C SER A 604 -7.87 -14.52 -26.43
N ASP A 605 -7.61 -15.79 -26.76
CA ASP A 605 -8.61 -16.74 -27.28
C ASP A 605 -9.73 -16.94 -26.26
N ARG A 606 -9.38 -17.23 -25.00
CA ARG A 606 -10.37 -17.43 -23.93
C ARG A 606 -11.19 -16.17 -23.67
N LEU A 607 -10.57 -14.99 -23.63
CA LEU A 607 -11.28 -13.72 -23.45
C LEU A 607 -12.22 -13.45 -24.63
N TYR A 608 -11.78 -13.72 -25.85
CA TYR A 608 -12.61 -13.58 -27.04
C TYR A 608 -13.84 -14.50 -26.98
N ILE A 609 -13.63 -15.79 -26.72
CA ILE A 609 -14.71 -16.76 -26.55
C ILE A 609 -15.64 -16.34 -25.41
N ALA A 610 -15.09 -15.85 -24.30
CA ALA A 610 -15.87 -15.35 -23.17
C ALA A 610 -16.81 -14.21 -23.60
N MET A 611 -16.26 -13.19 -24.27
CA MET A 611 -17.04 -12.05 -24.75
C MET A 611 -18.10 -12.47 -25.77
N TYR A 612 -17.79 -13.43 -26.63
CA TYR A 612 -18.78 -14.02 -27.52
C TYR A 612 -19.89 -14.75 -26.74
N VAL A 613 -19.57 -15.55 -25.72
CA VAL A 613 -20.64 -16.15 -24.88
C VAL A 613 -21.47 -15.07 -24.18
N MET A 614 -20.91 -13.90 -23.92
CA MET A 614 -21.59 -12.74 -23.33
C MET A 614 -22.40 -11.89 -24.32
N GLY A 615 -22.56 -12.32 -25.57
CA GLY A 615 -23.37 -11.58 -26.55
C GLY A 615 -22.65 -10.45 -27.27
N ILE A 616 -21.36 -10.22 -26.99
CA ILE A 616 -20.54 -9.28 -27.76
C ILE A 616 -20.24 -9.92 -29.11
N ARG A 617 -20.84 -9.40 -30.18
CA ARG A 617 -20.78 -9.99 -31.54
C ARG A 617 -19.99 -9.12 -32.50
N THR A 618 -19.89 -7.83 -32.22
CA THR A 618 -19.27 -6.87 -33.11
C THR A 618 -18.00 -6.27 -32.50
N GLN A 619 -17.14 -5.80 -33.41
CA GLN A 619 -15.96 -5.01 -33.10
C GLN A 619 -16.30 -3.79 -32.21
N GLN A 620 -17.36 -3.07 -32.55
CA GLN A 620 -17.75 -1.87 -31.81
C GLN A 620 -18.14 -2.19 -30.37
N GLU A 621 -18.96 -3.22 -30.16
CA GLU A 621 -19.36 -3.67 -28.81
C GLU A 621 -18.14 -4.12 -28.00
N PHE A 622 -17.16 -4.76 -28.65
CA PHE A 622 -15.92 -5.16 -28.02
C PHE A 622 -15.08 -3.94 -27.61
N ASP A 623 -14.93 -2.96 -28.49
CA ASP A 623 -14.17 -1.73 -28.22
C ASP A 623 -14.84 -0.90 -27.11
N GLU A 624 -16.17 -0.87 -27.09
CA GLU A 624 -16.94 -0.27 -26.01
C GLU A 624 -16.76 -1.03 -24.70
N TYR A 625 -16.80 -2.36 -24.72
CA TYR A 625 -16.52 -3.18 -23.55
C TYR A 625 -15.11 -2.93 -23.00
N LEU A 626 -14.09 -2.87 -23.86
CA LEU A 626 -12.71 -2.60 -23.46
C LEU A 626 -12.49 -1.19 -22.89
N LYS A 627 -13.29 -0.18 -23.28
CA LYS A 627 -13.21 1.14 -22.65
C LYS A 627 -13.60 1.11 -21.18
N ASP A 628 -14.55 0.23 -20.84
CA ASP A 628 -15.07 0.08 -19.48
C ASP A 628 -14.32 -0.98 -18.67
N HIS A 629 -13.46 -1.78 -19.32
CA HIS A 629 -12.77 -2.92 -18.70
C HIS A 629 -11.28 -2.87 -18.97
N TRP A 630 -10.50 -2.77 -17.89
CA TRP A 630 -9.04 -2.74 -17.96
C TRP A 630 -8.49 -4.08 -18.46
N PHE A 631 -8.17 -4.15 -19.73
CA PHE A 631 -7.33 -5.19 -20.32
C PHE A 631 -6.22 -4.51 -21.10
N GLU A 632 -5.05 -5.13 -21.13
CA GLU A 632 -3.88 -4.56 -21.82
C GLU A 632 -4.12 -4.53 -23.33
N GLU A 633 -3.96 -3.36 -23.96
CA GLU A 633 -4.22 -3.14 -25.39
C GLU A 633 -3.52 -4.17 -26.30
N GLY A 634 -2.37 -4.68 -25.87
CA GLY A 634 -1.60 -5.70 -26.59
C GLY A 634 -2.27 -7.08 -26.69
N ILE A 635 -3.22 -7.41 -25.80
CA ILE A 635 -3.94 -8.69 -25.81
C ILE A 635 -4.86 -8.79 -27.03
N PHE A 636 -5.28 -7.65 -27.57
CA PHE A 636 -6.26 -7.57 -28.63
C PHE A 636 -5.70 -6.96 -29.91
N ALA A 637 -4.38 -7.01 -30.15
CA ALA A 637 -3.83 -6.48 -31.40
C ALA A 637 -4.41 -7.17 -32.66
N ASP A 638 -4.78 -8.46 -32.56
CA ASP A 638 -5.21 -9.30 -33.70
C ASP A 638 -6.65 -9.86 -33.59
N TYR A 639 -7.46 -9.39 -32.64
CA TYR A 639 -8.83 -9.90 -32.41
C TYR A 639 -9.79 -9.73 -33.60
N GLN A 640 -9.57 -8.76 -34.50
CA GLN A 640 -10.41 -8.58 -35.69
C GLN A 640 -10.43 -9.84 -36.58
N GLN A 641 -9.32 -10.57 -36.66
CA GLN A 641 -9.26 -11.82 -37.41
C GLN A 641 -10.04 -12.95 -36.70
N ARG A 642 -10.26 -12.83 -35.39
CA ARG A 642 -10.88 -13.88 -34.55
C ARG A 642 -12.41 -13.88 -34.62
N PHE A 643 -13.04 -12.73 -34.91
CA PHE A 643 -14.48 -12.65 -35.18
C PHE A 643 -14.97 -13.45 -36.40
N SER A 644 -14.05 -13.95 -37.22
CA SER A 644 -14.37 -14.81 -38.35
C SER A 644 -14.39 -16.31 -38.02
N ARG A 645 -14.02 -16.71 -36.80
CA ARG A 645 -13.90 -18.12 -36.40
C ARG A 645 -15.20 -18.68 -35.83
N ASP A 646 -15.38 -20.00 -35.94
CA ASP A 646 -16.50 -20.72 -35.33
C ASP A 646 -16.26 -20.92 -33.82
N VAL A 647 -16.75 -19.98 -33.03
CA VAL A 647 -16.59 -19.92 -31.57
C VAL A 647 -17.14 -21.16 -30.87
N TYR A 648 -18.19 -21.80 -31.40
CA TYR A 648 -18.77 -22.98 -30.77
C TYR A 648 -17.83 -24.16 -30.78
N SER A 649 -17.07 -24.35 -31.87
CA SER A 649 -16.02 -25.37 -31.92
C SER A 649 -14.89 -25.09 -30.91
N GLU A 650 -14.59 -23.81 -30.67
CA GLU A 650 -13.53 -23.40 -29.75
C GLU A 650 -13.94 -23.50 -28.26
N LEU A 651 -15.23 -23.42 -27.94
CA LEU A 651 -15.73 -23.68 -26.57
C LEU A 651 -15.38 -25.08 -26.07
N THR A 652 -15.24 -26.07 -26.96
CA THR A 652 -14.79 -27.41 -26.59
C THR A 652 -13.27 -27.54 -26.48
N THR A 653 -12.52 -26.57 -26.99
CA THR A 653 -11.05 -26.56 -26.93
C THR A 653 -10.56 -26.28 -25.51
N TYR A 654 -11.33 -25.52 -24.74
CA TYR A 654 -11.04 -25.16 -23.36
C TYR A 654 -12.17 -25.68 -22.47
N GLN A 655 -11.84 -26.45 -21.43
CA GLN A 655 -12.86 -27.08 -20.60
C GLN A 655 -13.80 -26.03 -19.97
N VAL A 656 -15.11 -26.18 -20.16
CA VAL A 656 -16.16 -25.45 -19.45
C VAL A 656 -17.20 -26.46 -19.01
N ASP A 657 -17.30 -26.68 -17.70
CA ASP A 657 -18.26 -27.63 -17.14
C ASP A 657 -19.55 -26.93 -16.71
N TYR A 658 -19.44 -25.69 -16.23
CA TYR A 658 -20.56 -24.92 -15.70
C TYR A 658 -20.53 -23.46 -16.16
N LEU A 659 -21.70 -22.85 -16.34
CA LEU A 659 -21.89 -21.40 -16.48
C LEU A 659 -22.57 -20.88 -15.20
N LEU A 660 -21.97 -19.89 -14.55
CA LEU A 660 -22.58 -19.12 -13.47
C LEU A 660 -23.13 -17.81 -14.04
N TYR A 661 -24.42 -17.55 -13.80
CA TYR A 661 -25.13 -16.39 -14.29
C TYR A 661 -25.81 -15.63 -13.15
N GLY A 662 -25.16 -14.56 -12.66
CA GLY A 662 -25.67 -13.69 -11.58
C GLY A 662 -26.07 -12.30 -12.07
N PRO A 663 -26.33 -11.35 -11.14
CA PRO A 663 -26.71 -9.97 -11.48
C PRO A 663 -25.71 -9.24 -12.39
N ARG A 664 -24.41 -9.50 -12.21
CA ARG A 664 -23.35 -8.89 -13.00
C ARG A 664 -23.26 -9.50 -14.39
N GLU A 665 -23.35 -10.83 -14.48
CA GLU A 665 -23.45 -11.51 -15.76
C GLU A 665 -24.71 -11.09 -16.51
N ARG A 666 -25.84 -10.91 -15.82
CA ARG A 666 -27.06 -10.36 -16.43
C ARG A 666 -26.85 -8.97 -17.02
N LYS A 667 -26.16 -8.09 -16.30
CA LYS A 667 -25.79 -6.76 -16.80
C LYS A 667 -24.86 -6.84 -18.01
N ASN A 668 -23.88 -7.74 -17.97
CA ASN A 668 -22.85 -7.83 -19.00
C ASN A 668 -23.30 -8.62 -20.24
N PHE A 669 -24.16 -9.62 -20.07
CA PHE A 669 -24.64 -10.50 -21.15
C PHE A 669 -25.79 -9.84 -21.91
N GLY A 670 -26.69 -9.15 -21.18
CA GLY A 670 -27.86 -8.51 -21.78
C GLY A 670 -28.96 -9.47 -22.25
N PHE A 671 -28.83 -10.79 -22.03
CA PHE A 671 -29.85 -11.80 -22.34
C PHE A 671 -29.78 -12.98 -21.34
N ASP A 672 -30.84 -13.80 -21.27
CA ASP A 672 -30.86 -15.01 -20.44
C ASP A 672 -30.18 -16.19 -21.18
N PRO A 673 -29.08 -16.76 -20.64
CA PRO A 673 -28.39 -17.90 -21.25
C PRO A 673 -29.30 -19.12 -21.47
N GLU A 674 -30.32 -19.30 -20.62
CA GLU A 674 -31.28 -20.41 -20.71
C GLU A 674 -32.03 -20.40 -22.05
N GLU A 675 -32.31 -19.22 -22.59
CA GLU A 675 -33.01 -19.05 -23.86
C GLU A 675 -32.05 -19.05 -25.06
N ALA A 676 -30.85 -18.50 -24.87
CA ALA A 676 -29.87 -18.32 -25.94
C ALA A 676 -29.08 -19.61 -26.27
N TYR A 677 -28.91 -20.51 -25.30
CA TYR A 677 -28.00 -21.65 -25.43
C TYR A 677 -28.68 -22.98 -25.06
N PRO A 678 -29.19 -23.74 -26.06
CA PRO A 678 -29.97 -24.96 -25.82
C PRO A 678 -29.16 -26.13 -25.24
N PHE A 679 -27.83 -26.03 -25.23
CA PHE A 679 -26.92 -27.01 -24.64
C PHE A 679 -26.66 -26.75 -23.14
N LEU A 680 -27.30 -25.74 -22.55
CA LEU A 680 -27.20 -25.45 -21.12
C LEU A 680 -28.33 -26.10 -20.34
N GLU A 681 -27.96 -26.92 -19.34
CA GLU A 681 -28.91 -27.55 -18.43
C GLU A 681 -28.88 -26.83 -17.07
N LYS A 682 -29.97 -26.17 -16.68
CA LYS A 682 -30.04 -25.44 -15.40
C LYS A 682 -29.98 -26.41 -14.21
N GLN A 683 -29.00 -26.21 -13.33
CA GLN A 683 -28.74 -27.02 -12.14
C GLN A 683 -29.10 -26.31 -10.82
N TYR A 684 -29.05 -24.98 -10.81
CA TYR A 684 -29.31 -24.16 -9.63
C TYR A 684 -29.99 -22.86 -10.02
N ASP A 685 -30.93 -22.41 -9.18
CA ASP A 685 -31.61 -21.12 -9.31
C ASP A 685 -32.15 -20.71 -7.93
N ASP A 686 -31.68 -19.58 -7.40
CA ASP A 686 -32.25 -18.96 -6.19
C ASP A 686 -33.00 -17.65 -6.48
N GLY A 687 -33.32 -17.41 -7.76
CA GLY A 687 -33.93 -16.18 -8.26
C GLY A 687 -32.93 -15.03 -8.48
N VAL A 688 -31.73 -15.10 -7.88
CA VAL A 688 -30.67 -14.09 -8.03
C VAL A 688 -29.56 -14.61 -8.93
N VAL A 689 -29.09 -15.83 -8.67
CA VAL A 689 -28.01 -16.51 -9.39
C VAL A 689 -28.53 -17.83 -9.96
N LYS A 690 -28.22 -18.07 -11.23
CA LYS A 690 -28.42 -19.36 -11.89
C LYS A 690 -27.08 -20.05 -12.14
N ILE A 691 -27.05 -21.38 -12.07
CA ILE A 691 -25.92 -22.18 -12.54
C ILE A 691 -26.44 -23.18 -13.56
N PHE A 692 -25.76 -23.24 -14.70
CA PHE A 692 -26.03 -24.17 -15.78
C PHE A 692 -24.86 -25.13 -15.94
N ARG A 693 -25.15 -26.38 -16.27
CA ARG A 693 -24.18 -27.36 -16.74
C ARG A 693 -24.10 -27.30 -18.25
N VAL A 694 -22.88 -27.37 -18.80
CA VAL A 694 -22.66 -27.50 -20.25
C VAL A 694 -22.75 -28.98 -20.62
N LEU A 695 -23.62 -29.33 -21.57
CA LEU A 695 -23.91 -30.71 -22.00
C LEU A 695 -22.92 -31.28 -23.03
#